data_AF-A0A3A9K9F7-F1
#
_entry.id   AF-A0A3A9K9F7-F1
#
_cell.length_a   1.000
_cell.length_b   1.000
_cell.length_c   1.000
_cell.angle_alpha   90.00
_cell.angle_beta   90.00
_cell.angle_gamma   90.00
#
_symmetry.space_group_name_H-M   'P 1'
#
loop_
_entity.id
_entity.type
_entity.pdbx_description
1 polymer ?
#
loop_
_entity_poly.entity_id
_entity_poly.type
_entity_poly.pdbx_seq_one_letter_code
_entity_poly.pdbx_strand_id
1 'polypeptide(L)'
;MKSKIKAINNVAISFTLALSLFAFSSQIQADQEDVELINESFNEIANGEIPDNWILIEGNGKVQDGKLVLSSSSASRPSRIVVPIDSEYGNYTFEADMTFESSVADSRWASLMYRIQDENNYYQFAARKGASALNGLEFAKRIENRWDVFQTNSYHENFHYNKSYHLKIVVSRDRVQQFVDNELVIDSAGATEWLDGDIGFQVSGSKVLFDNVKVTTHDEELPPIEESDAFLPDEAETNMINPPTIIAGPEYSGDSSKSASSLLLVKRNQEGQLEANDQPLNEQLKRIKNKKIPVLHVEQEGLQEQIVQSLKETQTTDIHVVSSNPDIVNSIKEINPKIRSGLVYDGNSLNTNDLRNLPSEVHSSKSKLVLIPQKLLTQEIVHYLHNRMVAVWGVGADSLDSTHELIHTGVDGIVTNHPEYTVEAFSQFPENTIVQRPIVAAHRGVPSLAPENTMSSYRLAYDLEADMIETDIHRTKDGHLVTIHDSTVDRTTDGTGAVTELTLDEIQELDAGITFSKEFSGEHVPTFKEFLQEFKGKDVVLLVELKGSGLEEQVNEEIQEEGMMDKVVIQNFNLESMKKFNQIQPKLATGYLFSAAVPGSYQDKLNNAKELVDYGTISNVTLNASYGSLYSEFITYMRQRGMLSLHWTFRGEAPFADKLRAGLIGPITDYTQWLTHSPINLESPIKKVNLKVGKSRSIQAKGFLSYRTEERVNIETELYVTNNNGVVRTEGNNIEALSPGKAQVFIKHTFTMLGQEWNLVSEPIEVNVSN
;
A
#
# COMPACT_ATOMS: atom_id res chain seq x y z
N MET A 1 -29.29 48.12 -67.30
CA MET A 1 -29.46 49.19 -66.29
C MET A 1 -28.58 48.86 -65.09
N LYS A 2 -27.97 49.88 -64.49
CA LYS A 2 -26.76 49.87 -63.64
C LYS A 2 -26.82 49.02 -62.35
N SER A 3 -25.60 48.72 -61.85
CA SER A 3 -25.14 48.66 -60.44
C SER A 3 -25.33 47.34 -59.69
N LYS A 4 -24.38 46.77 -58.91
CA LYS A 4 -23.02 47.13 -58.45
C LYS A 4 -22.38 45.88 -57.77
N ILE A 5 -21.06 45.64 -57.99
CA ILE A 5 -19.94 45.48 -57.00
C ILE A 5 -20.21 44.54 -55.79
N LYS A 6 -19.38 43.55 -55.38
CA LYS A 6 -17.92 43.28 -55.50
C LYS A 6 -17.68 41.78 -55.31
N ALA A 7 -16.62 41.29 -55.95
CA ALA A 7 -16.20 39.89 -56.00
C ALA A 7 -15.49 39.40 -54.72
N ILE A 8 -15.75 38.14 -54.36
CA ILE A 8 -14.88 37.26 -53.57
C ILE A 8 -14.62 36.06 -54.48
N ASN A 9 -13.36 35.74 -54.76
CA ASN A 9 -12.99 34.51 -55.47
C ASN A 9 -11.90 33.76 -54.72
N ASN A 10 -12.14 32.45 -54.65
CA ASN A 10 -11.30 31.34 -54.25
C ASN A 10 -9.90 31.33 -54.91
N VAL A 11 -8.95 30.59 -54.33
CA VAL A 11 -8.49 29.27 -54.83
C VAL A 11 -7.21 28.78 -54.10
N ALA A 12 -7.30 27.50 -53.69
CA ALA A 12 -6.31 26.41 -53.57
C ALA A 12 -4.89 26.60 -53.00
N ILE A 13 -4.74 25.85 -51.91
CA ILE A 13 -3.61 25.10 -51.35
C ILE A 13 -2.58 24.58 -52.39
N SER A 14 -1.31 24.83 -52.11
CA SER A 14 -0.18 23.96 -52.44
C SER A 14 0.87 24.09 -51.33
N PHE A 15 1.11 23.01 -50.58
CA PHE A 15 2.07 22.97 -49.47
C PHE A 15 3.47 22.68 -50.02
N THR A 16 4.38 23.64 -49.87
CA THR A 16 5.82 23.43 -50.11
C THR A 16 6.54 23.58 -48.76
N LEU A 17 7.22 22.52 -48.36
CA LEU A 17 8.04 22.41 -47.16
C LEU A 17 9.22 23.42 -47.27
N ALA A 18 9.19 24.48 -46.45
CA ALA A 18 10.30 25.42 -46.33
C ALA A 18 11.14 25.05 -45.10
N LEU A 19 12.30 24.44 -45.34
CA LEU A 19 13.39 24.38 -44.37
C LEU A 19 13.86 25.82 -44.07
N SER A 20 13.48 26.38 -42.93
CA SER A 20 14.08 27.60 -42.42
C SER A 20 15.39 27.26 -41.71
N LEU A 21 16.51 27.46 -42.41
CA LEU A 21 17.82 27.64 -41.78
C LEU A 21 17.75 28.89 -40.90
N PHE A 22 17.65 28.72 -39.58
CA PHE A 22 18.04 29.77 -38.66
C PHE A 22 19.55 29.70 -38.46
N ALA A 23 20.23 30.73 -38.96
CA ALA A 23 21.64 30.95 -38.76
C ALA A 23 21.92 31.09 -37.27
N PHE A 24 22.82 30.26 -36.75
CA PHE A 24 23.46 30.46 -35.46
C PHE A 24 24.18 31.82 -35.48
N SER A 25 23.58 32.84 -34.88
CA SER A 25 24.36 33.94 -34.33
C SER A 25 24.99 33.42 -33.05
N SER A 26 26.28 33.12 -33.09
CA SER A 26 27.11 32.97 -31.91
C SER A 26 27.18 34.30 -31.18
N GLN A 27 26.15 34.61 -30.39
CA GLN A 27 26.33 35.48 -29.25
C GLN A 27 27.14 34.67 -28.25
N ILE A 28 28.31 35.20 -27.93
CA ILE A 28 29.13 34.78 -26.81
C ILE A 28 28.24 34.94 -25.57
N GLN A 29 27.62 33.85 -25.14
CA GLN A 29 27.09 33.73 -23.79
C GLN A 29 28.34 33.56 -22.93
N ALA A 30 28.65 34.60 -22.16
CA ALA A 30 29.68 34.47 -21.15
C ALA A 30 29.23 33.34 -20.21
N ASP A 31 30.08 32.33 -19.99
CA ASP A 31 29.95 31.47 -18.81
C ASP A 31 29.92 32.42 -17.60
N GLN A 32 28.76 32.60 -16.98
CA GLN A 32 28.72 33.07 -15.61
C GLN A 32 29.20 31.88 -14.78
N GLU A 33 30.45 31.93 -14.31
CA GLU A 33 30.92 30.99 -13.30
C GLU A 33 30.02 31.12 -12.06
N ASP A 34 29.56 29.98 -11.52
CA ASP A 34 28.79 29.94 -10.28
C ASP A 34 29.55 30.72 -9.19
N VAL A 35 28.90 31.73 -8.62
CA VAL A 35 29.48 32.58 -7.58
C VAL A 35 29.38 31.85 -6.25
N GLU A 36 30.52 31.68 -5.58
CA GLU A 36 30.59 31.13 -4.23
C GLU A 36 30.05 32.13 -3.21
N LEU A 37 28.95 31.79 -2.55
CA LEU A 37 28.30 32.58 -1.51
C LEU A 37 28.84 32.21 -0.12
N ILE A 38 29.07 30.91 0.12
CA ILE A 38 29.61 30.36 1.37
C ILE A 38 30.56 29.22 1.05
N ASN A 39 31.67 29.16 1.79
CA ASN A 39 32.62 28.05 1.80
C ASN A 39 33.27 27.97 3.18
N GLU A 40 32.78 27.05 4.01
CA GLU A 40 33.13 26.94 5.42
C GLU A 40 33.51 25.49 5.78
N SER A 41 34.69 25.33 6.37
CA SER A 41 35.24 24.04 6.82
C SER A 41 35.42 23.96 8.34
N PHE A 42 35.04 25.01 9.06
CA PHE A 42 35.13 25.24 10.51
C PHE A 42 36.53 25.08 11.14
N ASN A 43 37.57 24.79 10.35
CA ASN A 43 38.94 24.58 10.81
C ASN A 43 39.59 25.82 11.44
N GLU A 44 39.10 27.01 11.07
CA GLU A 44 39.60 28.29 11.59
C GLU A 44 38.75 28.84 12.74
N ILE A 45 37.65 28.18 13.09
CA ILE A 45 36.73 28.59 14.16
C ILE A 45 37.13 27.93 15.48
N ALA A 46 37.19 28.70 16.57
CA ALA A 46 37.59 28.18 17.87
C ALA A 46 36.52 27.25 18.47
N ASN A 47 36.97 26.23 19.20
CA ASN A 47 36.09 25.31 19.92
C ASN A 47 35.17 26.09 20.89
N GLY A 48 33.86 25.90 20.77
CA GLY A 48 32.84 26.56 21.58
C GLY A 48 32.20 27.79 20.94
N GLU A 49 32.71 28.25 19.79
CA GLU A 49 32.17 29.38 19.03
C GLU A 49 31.31 28.91 17.83
N ILE A 50 30.68 29.82 17.11
CA ILE A 50 30.05 29.59 15.79
C ILE A 50 30.62 30.62 14.80
N PRO A 51 30.59 30.37 13.48
CA PRO A 51 31.10 31.34 12.51
C PRO A 51 30.44 32.71 12.64
N ASP A 52 31.20 33.75 12.30
CA ASP A 52 30.70 35.13 12.31
C ASP A 52 29.47 35.26 11.40
N ASN A 53 28.45 35.98 11.89
CA ASN A 53 27.13 36.17 11.25
C ASN A 53 26.19 34.95 11.21
N TRP A 54 26.59 33.79 11.71
CA TRP A 54 25.67 32.65 11.89
C TRP A 54 24.88 32.84 13.18
N ILE A 55 23.58 32.52 13.15
CA ILE A 55 22.65 32.85 14.24
C ILE A 55 22.08 31.56 14.83
N LEU A 56 22.47 31.24 16.08
CA LEU A 56 21.84 30.18 16.87
C LEU A 56 20.47 30.66 17.38
N ILE A 57 19.40 30.25 16.70
CA ILE A 57 18.03 30.70 17.03
C ILE A 57 17.36 29.81 18.08
N GLU A 58 17.75 28.54 18.20
CA GLU A 58 17.20 27.61 19.19
C GLU A 58 18.22 26.52 19.57
N GLY A 59 18.20 26.09 20.83
CA GLY A 59 18.91 24.90 21.28
C GLY A 59 20.42 25.09 21.43
N ASN A 60 21.20 24.06 21.08
CA ASN A 60 22.64 24.00 21.28
C ASN A 60 23.36 23.82 19.94
N GLY A 61 24.26 24.74 19.62
CA GLY A 61 25.14 24.68 18.46
C GLY A 61 26.50 25.32 18.76
N LYS A 62 27.58 24.67 18.35
CA LYS A 62 28.96 25.16 18.50
C LYS A 62 29.91 24.41 17.59
N VAL A 63 31.03 25.02 17.23
CA VAL A 63 32.15 24.34 16.61
C VAL A 63 32.90 23.53 17.67
N GLN A 64 33.21 22.29 17.33
CA GLN A 64 34.06 21.42 18.12
C GLN A 64 34.88 20.53 17.17
N ASP A 65 36.19 20.57 17.35
CA ASP A 65 37.16 19.76 16.60
C ASP A 65 37.03 19.95 15.07
N GLY A 66 36.89 21.23 14.66
CA GLY A 66 36.78 21.63 13.26
C GLY A 66 35.44 21.29 12.60
N LYS A 67 34.38 21.07 13.38
CA LYS A 67 33.03 20.75 12.86
C LYS A 67 31.95 21.48 13.61
N LEU A 68 30.88 21.86 12.94
CA LEU A 68 29.70 22.39 13.60
C LEU A 68 28.90 21.25 14.24
N VAL A 69 28.75 21.28 15.56
CA VAL A 69 27.97 20.30 16.32
C VAL A 69 26.64 20.90 16.72
N LEU A 70 25.55 20.33 16.22
CA LEU A 70 24.19 20.60 16.70
C LEU A 70 23.68 19.44 17.55
N SER A 71 23.01 19.74 18.66
CA SER A 71 22.47 18.70 19.55
C SER A 71 21.14 19.04 20.17
N SER A 72 20.18 18.11 20.11
CA SER A 72 18.93 18.15 20.85
C SER A 72 18.56 16.76 21.33
N SER A 73 18.25 16.61 22.63
CA SER A 73 17.70 15.36 23.18
C SER A 73 16.18 15.26 23.05
N SER A 74 15.52 16.30 22.53
CA SER A 74 14.05 16.41 22.48
C SER A 74 13.53 16.25 21.06
N ALA A 75 12.42 15.52 20.93
CA ALA A 75 11.67 15.45 19.68
C ALA A 75 10.93 16.77 19.33
N SER A 76 10.61 17.59 20.35
CA SER A 76 9.77 18.79 20.22
C SER A 76 10.53 20.11 20.34
N ARG A 77 11.82 20.06 20.69
CA ARG A 77 12.67 21.25 20.92
C ARG A 77 13.96 21.08 20.11
N PRO A 78 13.97 21.43 18.83
CA PRO A 78 15.14 21.24 17.98
C PRO A 78 16.28 22.20 18.33
N SER A 79 17.47 21.94 17.78
CA SER A 79 18.55 22.93 17.74
C SER A 79 18.71 23.44 16.32
N ARG A 80 18.86 24.75 16.15
CA ARG A 80 18.76 25.43 14.86
C ARG A 80 19.76 26.57 14.71
N ILE A 81 20.45 26.58 13.59
CA ILE A 81 21.28 27.70 13.15
C ILE A 81 20.75 28.22 11.82
N VAL A 82 20.61 29.54 11.71
CA VAL A 82 20.35 30.25 10.47
C VAL A 82 21.64 30.90 10.00
N VAL A 83 21.86 30.82 8.70
CA VAL A 83 23.00 31.39 8.00
C VAL A 83 22.47 32.40 6.98
N PRO A 84 22.60 33.70 7.28
CA PRO A 84 22.17 34.75 6.37
C PRO A 84 22.90 34.67 5.04
N ILE A 85 22.17 34.73 3.93
CA ILE A 85 22.74 34.83 2.58
C ILE A 85 22.13 36.01 1.83
N ASP A 86 22.94 36.68 1.00
CA ASP A 86 22.45 37.77 0.15
C ASP A 86 21.57 37.19 -0.96
N SER A 87 20.26 37.22 -0.75
CA SER A 87 19.30 36.35 -1.46
C SER A 87 18.78 36.93 -2.78
N GLU A 88 19.52 37.82 -3.46
CA GLU A 88 19.10 38.30 -4.80
C GLU A 88 18.90 37.16 -5.82
N TYR A 89 19.47 35.98 -5.57
CA TYR A 89 19.66 34.95 -6.60
C TYR A 89 18.56 33.88 -6.67
N GLY A 90 17.84 33.58 -5.59
CA GLY A 90 16.73 32.61 -5.53
C GLY A 90 17.01 31.15 -5.98
N ASN A 91 18.11 30.94 -6.70
CA ASN A 91 18.59 29.70 -7.28
C ASN A 91 20.04 29.48 -6.84
N TYR A 92 20.30 28.36 -6.17
CA TYR A 92 21.61 28.06 -5.62
C TYR A 92 21.74 26.56 -5.39
N THR A 93 22.99 26.12 -5.27
CA THR A 93 23.35 24.81 -4.74
C THR A 93 23.82 24.98 -3.30
N PHE A 94 23.26 24.21 -2.37
CA PHE A 94 23.63 24.18 -0.95
C PHE A 94 24.07 22.77 -0.57
N GLU A 95 25.32 22.62 -0.15
CA GLU A 95 25.97 21.35 0.16
C GLU A 95 26.57 21.37 1.56
N ALA A 96 26.53 20.23 2.24
CA ALA A 96 27.24 20.00 3.49
C ALA A 96 27.43 18.51 3.76
N ASP A 97 28.53 18.17 4.42
CA ASP A 97 28.73 16.85 4.97
C ASP A 97 28.02 16.73 6.33
N MET A 98 27.25 15.65 6.51
CA MET A 98 26.46 15.42 7.71
C MET A 98 26.83 14.07 8.35
N THR A 99 27.08 14.07 9.67
CA THR A 99 27.41 12.85 10.42
C THR A 99 26.57 12.74 11.69
N PHE A 100 25.79 11.67 11.84
CA PHE A 100 25.12 11.36 13.11
C PHE A 100 26.12 10.85 14.15
N GLU A 101 26.14 11.42 15.36
CA GLU A 101 26.86 10.84 16.51
C GLU A 101 25.93 10.03 17.41
N SER A 102 24.70 10.50 17.60
CA SER A 102 23.69 9.80 18.40
C SER A 102 22.28 10.25 18.02
N SER A 103 21.29 9.41 18.31
CA SER A 103 19.88 9.74 18.21
C SER A 103 19.07 8.98 19.26
N VAL A 104 17.97 9.56 19.73
CA VAL A 104 17.10 8.88 20.71
C VAL A 104 16.23 7.77 20.07
N ALA A 105 16.08 7.78 18.74
CA ALA A 105 15.45 6.74 17.94
C ALA A 105 15.85 6.89 16.47
N ASP A 106 15.60 5.86 15.66
CA ASP A 106 15.87 5.88 14.20
C ASP A 106 14.95 6.86 13.46
N SER A 107 13.79 7.17 14.03
CA SER A 107 12.86 8.18 13.49
C SER A 107 13.34 9.63 13.65
N ARG A 108 14.42 9.87 14.40
CA ARG A 108 14.97 11.22 14.64
C ARG A 108 15.85 11.67 13.48
N TRP A 109 15.94 12.97 13.29
CA TRP A 109 16.42 13.56 12.04
C TRP A 109 17.30 14.78 12.25
N ALA A 110 18.00 15.13 11.17
CA ALA A 110 18.69 16.38 10.96
C ALA A 110 18.36 16.90 9.55
N SER A 111 18.54 18.19 9.30
CA SER A 111 18.13 18.78 8.03
C SER A 111 18.99 19.96 7.61
N LEU A 112 19.11 20.12 6.30
CA LEU A 112 19.48 21.37 5.65
C LEU A 112 18.21 22.21 5.48
N MET A 113 18.20 23.42 6.01
CA MET A 113 17.11 24.40 5.88
C MET A 113 17.44 25.38 4.75
N TYR A 114 16.43 25.80 4.00
CA TYR A 114 16.61 26.71 2.87
C TYR A 114 15.38 27.58 2.63
N ARG A 115 15.62 28.75 2.02
CA ARG A 115 14.61 29.82 1.80
C ARG A 115 13.89 30.20 3.09
N ILE A 116 14.66 30.34 4.16
CA ILE A 116 14.17 30.69 5.49
C ILE A 116 13.70 32.14 5.47
N GLN A 117 12.43 32.34 5.84
CA GLN A 117 11.82 33.65 6.01
C GLN A 117 11.92 34.11 7.47
N ASP A 118 11.71 33.17 8.40
CA ASP A 118 11.83 33.36 9.83
C ASP A 118 11.94 32.01 10.56
N GLU A 119 11.97 32.04 11.89
CA GLU A 119 12.07 30.86 12.78
C GLU A 119 10.98 29.79 12.58
N ASN A 120 9.86 30.12 11.91
CA ASN A 120 8.71 29.26 11.73
C ASN A 120 8.32 29.02 10.27
N ASN A 121 8.97 29.69 9.32
CA ASN A 121 8.62 29.68 7.90
C ASN A 121 9.86 29.40 7.04
N TYR A 122 10.00 28.16 6.55
CA TYR A 122 11.13 27.71 5.73
C TYR A 122 10.87 26.35 5.06
N TYR A 123 11.68 26.01 4.05
CA TYR A 123 11.78 24.65 3.53
C TYR A 123 12.95 23.89 4.17
N GLN A 124 12.86 22.56 4.16
CA GLN A 124 13.96 21.70 4.62
C GLN A 124 14.08 20.42 3.81
N PHE A 125 15.32 19.95 3.69
CA PHE A 125 15.67 18.58 3.35
C PHE A 125 15.97 17.84 4.66
N ALA A 126 15.00 17.08 5.16
CA ALA A 126 15.17 16.32 6.40
C ALA A 126 15.63 14.89 6.09
N ALA A 127 16.66 14.45 6.81
CA ALA A 127 17.20 13.09 6.76
C ALA A 127 17.13 12.47 8.17
N ARG A 128 16.41 11.35 8.28
CA ARG A 128 16.31 10.53 9.49
C ARG A 128 17.56 9.66 9.64
N LYS A 129 17.92 9.28 10.86
CA LYS A 129 18.91 8.21 11.11
C LYS A 129 18.48 6.95 10.35
N GLY A 130 17.22 6.55 10.49
CA GLY A 130 16.59 5.45 9.77
C GLY A 130 16.25 5.79 8.33
N ALA A 131 17.25 6.22 7.53
CA ALA A 131 17.05 6.73 6.18
C ALA A 131 16.48 5.70 5.19
N SER A 132 16.54 4.38 5.47
CA SER A 132 15.97 3.36 4.59
C SER A 132 14.46 3.16 4.71
N ALA A 133 13.83 3.82 5.69
CA ALA A 133 12.38 3.91 5.74
C ALA A 133 11.84 4.75 4.57
N LEU A 134 10.60 4.50 4.14
CA LEU A 134 9.94 5.26 3.07
C LEU A 134 9.86 6.77 3.30
N ASN A 135 9.87 7.19 4.56
CA ASN A 135 9.94 8.59 4.99
C ASN A 135 11.28 8.95 5.63
N GLY A 136 12.33 8.20 5.29
CA GLY A 136 13.69 8.40 5.76
C GLY A 136 14.26 9.74 5.31
N LEU A 137 13.82 10.22 4.14
CA LEU A 137 14.17 11.49 3.53
C LEU A 137 12.89 12.28 3.24
N GLU A 138 12.87 13.59 3.50
CA GLU A 138 11.69 14.42 3.33
C GLU A 138 12.03 15.80 2.74
N PHE A 139 11.29 16.20 1.71
CA PHE A 139 11.12 17.61 1.34
C PHE A 139 9.89 18.14 2.07
N ALA A 140 10.12 19.02 3.04
CA ALA A 140 9.08 19.55 3.90
C ALA A 140 9.15 21.08 4.02
N LYS A 141 7.99 21.68 4.32
CA LYS A 141 7.79 23.08 4.65
C LYS A 141 7.36 23.20 6.11
N ARG A 142 7.94 24.16 6.81
CA ARG A 142 7.42 24.63 8.10
C ARG A 142 6.59 25.89 7.86
N ILE A 143 5.38 25.95 8.42
CA ILE A 143 4.53 27.15 8.43
C ILE A 143 3.81 27.28 9.77
N GLU A 144 3.96 28.40 10.47
CA GLU A 144 3.27 28.68 11.74
C GLU A 144 3.35 27.51 12.75
N ASN A 145 4.55 26.93 12.94
CA ASN A 145 4.81 25.74 13.78
C ASN A 145 4.21 24.40 13.30
N ARG A 146 3.63 24.33 12.11
CA ARG A 146 3.17 23.09 11.48
C ARG A 146 4.15 22.61 10.41
N TRP A 147 4.18 21.30 10.21
CA TRP A 147 4.93 20.66 9.13
C TRP A 147 3.99 20.26 8.01
N ASP A 148 4.37 20.59 6.79
CA ASP A 148 3.75 20.16 5.54
C ASP A 148 4.81 19.42 4.72
N VAL A 149 4.66 18.11 4.57
CA VAL A 149 5.65 17.26 3.89
C VAL A 149 5.16 17.02 2.47
N PHE A 150 5.85 17.58 1.47
CA PHE A 150 5.43 17.49 0.08
C PHE A 150 5.80 16.15 -0.56
N GLN A 151 7.00 15.68 -0.26
CA GLN A 151 7.55 14.48 -0.85
C GLN A 151 8.45 13.77 0.16
N THR A 152 8.35 12.45 0.19
CA THR A 152 9.20 11.57 0.98
C THR A 152 9.95 10.64 0.04
N ASN A 153 11.14 10.22 0.42
CA ASN A 153 11.83 9.09 -0.20
C ASN A 153 12.60 8.28 0.87
N SER A 154 13.11 7.12 0.47
CA SER A 154 14.07 6.31 1.23
C SER A 154 15.46 6.40 0.62
N TYR A 155 16.47 6.22 1.44
CA TYR A 155 17.82 5.90 1.00
C TYR A 155 18.03 4.38 1.01
N HIS A 156 19.00 3.86 0.24
CA HIS A 156 19.22 2.42 0.15
C HIS A 156 19.78 1.79 1.45
N GLU A 157 20.27 2.60 2.39
CA GLU A 157 20.72 2.19 3.72
C GLU A 157 20.32 3.19 4.82
N ASN A 158 20.41 2.77 6.09
CA ASN A 158 20.31 3.70 7.22
C ASN A 158 21.61 4.50 7.38
N PHE A 159 21.51 5.70 7.92
CA PHE A 159 22.70 6.48 8.23
C PHE A 159 23.41 5.90 9.45
N HIS A 160 24.69 5.56 9.27
CA HIS A 160 25.52 4.97 10.32
C HIS A 160 26.12 6.05 11.22
N TYR A 161 26.24 5.75 12.53
CA TYR A 161 26.91 6.66 13.44
C TYR A 161 28.38 6.81 13.06
N ASN A 162 28.88 8.05 13.12
CA ASN A 162 30.26 8.42 12.80
C ASN A 162 30.67 8.14 11.34
N LYS A 163 29.71 7.85 10.46
CA LYS A 163 29.89 7.87 9.00
C LYS A 163 29.35 9.19 8.46
N SER A 164 30.15 9.85 7.62
CA SER A 164 29.74 11.09 6.95
C SER A 164 28.98 10.77 5.67
N TYR A 165 27.95 11.55 5.41
CA TYR A 165 27.13 11.52 4.19
C TYR A 165 27.10 12.93 3.60
N HIS A 166 27.28 13.05 2.29
CA HIS A 166 27.26 14.31 1.59
C HIS A 166 25.84 14.67 1.17
N LEU A 167 25.28 15.74 1.75
CA LEU A 167 23.95 16.23 1.39
C LEU A 167 24.08 17.41 0.45
N LYS A 168 23.26 17.43 -0.60
CA LYS A 168 23.18 18.53 -1.57
C LYS A 168 21.74 18.87 -1.89
N ILE A 169 21.46 20.16 -1.96
CA ILE A 169 20.21 20.72 -2.45
C ILE A 169 20.52 21.62 -3.64
N VAL A 170 19.86 21.40 -4.77
CA VAL A 170 19.84 22.35 -5.88
C VAL A 170 18.46 22.98 -5.94
N VAL A 171 18.42 24.30 -5.79
CA VAL A 171 17.19 25.08 -5.78
C VAL A 171 17.16 25.92 -7.06
N SER A 172 16.08 25.85 -7.83
CA SER A 172 15.89 26.65 -9.04
C SER A 172 14.42 26.98 -9.25
N ARG A 173 14.03 28.26 -9.08
CA ARG A 173 12.64 28.73 -9.13
C ARG A 173 11.72 27.92 -8.19
N ASP A 174 10.71 27.24 -8.71
CA ASP A 174 9.80 26.38 -7.97
C ASP A 174 10.31 24.93 -7.81
N ARG A 175 11.43 24.58 -8.46
CA ARG A 175 12.04 23.26 -8.40
C ARG A 175 13.08 23.15 -7.30
N VAL A 176 13.13 21.97 -6.69
CA VAL A 176 14.20 21.55 -5.79
C VAL A 176 14.61 20.12 -6.11
N GLN A 177 15.93 19.89 -6.18
CA GLN A 177 16.53 18.57 -6.18
C GLN A 177 17.31 18.36 -4.88
N GLN A 178 17.17 17.20 -4.27
CA GLN A 178 17.89 16.82 -3.04
C GLN A 178 18.67 15.53 -3.31
N PHE A 179 19.89 15.46 -2.79
CA PHE A 179 20.82 14.36 -3.04
C PHE A 179 21.48 13.88 -1.74
N VAL A 180 21.76 12.58 -1.70
CA VAL A 180 22.63 11.95 -0.68
C VAL A 180 23.75 11.22 -1.42
N ASP A 181 25.02 11.56 -1.14
CA ASP A 181 26.20 10.98 -1.78
C ASP A 181 26.11 10.97 -3.33
N ASN A 182 25.60 12.07 -3.90
CA ASN A 182 25.31 12.29 -5.33
C ASN A 182 24.17 11.46 -5.93
N GLU A 183 23.49 10.62 -5.14
CA GLU A 183 22.24 9.98 -5.56
C GLU A 183 21.09 10.99 -5.47
N LEU A 184 20.38 11.23 -6.58
CA LEU A 184 19.17 12.06 -6.58
C LEU A 184 18.07 11.33 -5.81
N VAL A 185 17.65 11.90 -4.69
CA VAL A 185 16.64 11.28 -3.81
C VAL A 185 15.30 12.00 -3.88
N ILE A 186 15.25 13.30 -4.17
CA ILE A 186 13.98 14.03 -4.35
C ILE A 186 14.16 15.00 -5.50
N ASP A 187 13.20 15.04 -6.43
CA ASP A 187 13.07 16.09 -7.46
C ASP A 187 11.62 16.54 -7.48
N SER A 188 11.37 17.80 -7.10
CA SER A 188 10.03 18.31 -6.85
C SER A 188 9.86 19.71 -7.38
N ALA A 189 8.70 20.01 -7.98
CA ALA A 189 8.28 21.37 -8.34
C ALA A 189 7.43 22.05 -7.23
N GLY A 190 7.53 21.57 -5.98
CA GLY A 190 6.69 22.03 -4.86
C GLY A 190 7.22 23.25 -4.08
N ALA A 191 8.39 23.80 -4.43
CA ALA A 191 9.03 24.89 -3.69
C ALA A 191 8.55 26.28 -4.17
N THR A 192 7.23 26.49 -4.23
CA THR A 192 6.59 27.64 -4.89
C THR A 192 6.30 28.84 -3.99
N GLU A 193 6.19 28.65 -2.68
CA GLU A 193 5.74 29.68 -1.72
C GLU A 193 6.78 30.78 -1.52
N TRP A 194 8.04 30.36 -1.40
CA TRP A 194 9.19 31.24 -1.20
C TRP A 194 10.21 30.93 -2.28
N LEU A 195 10.72 31.98 -2.92
CA LEU A 195 11.73 31.88 -3.98
C LEU A 195 13.11 32.33 -3.49
N ASP A 196 13.17 33.04 -2.37
CA ASP A 196 14.36 33.58 -1.73
C ASP A 196 14.36 33.31 -0.22
N GLY A 197 15.38 33.77 0.50
CA GLY A 197 15.53 33.61 1.94
C GLY A 197 16.83 32.91 2.35
N ASP A 198 17.06 32.87 3.66
CA ASP A 198 18.30 32.37 4.26
C ASP A 198 18.41 30.83 4.18
N ILE A 199 19.55 30.29 4.57
CA ILE A 199 19.76 28.84 4.72
C ILE A 199 20.09 28.49 6.18
N GLY A 200 20.19 27.21 6.50
CA GLY A 200 20.53 26.82 7.85
C GLY A 200 20.61 25.32 8.09
N PHE A 201 20.76 24.98 9.35
CA PHE A 201 20.92 23.61 9.84
C PHE A 201 19.99 23.39 11.02
N GLN A 202 19.40 22.20 11.10
CA GLN A 202 18.57 21.82 12.23
C GLN A 202 18.73 20.35 12.61
N VAL A 203 18.56 20.05 13.90
CA VAL A 203 18.50 18.69 14.44
C VAL A 203 17.33 18.53 15.42
N SER A 204 16.71 17.35 15.46
CA SER A 204 15.65 16.99 16.41
C SER A 204 15.87 15.60 17.00
N GLY A 205 16.03 15.52 18.32
CA GLY A 205 16.29 14.26 19.02
C GLY A 205 17.59 13.55 18.62
N SER A 206 18.58 14.30 18.15
CA SER A 206 19.85 13.81 17.64
C SER A 206 21.01 14.76 17.96
N LYS A 207 22.23 14.22 17.90
CA LYS A 207 23.48 14.97 17.88
C LYS A 207 24.16 14.70 16.54
N VAL A 208 24.42 15.77 15.78
CA VAL A 208 24.91 15.70 14.41
C VAL A 208 26.03 16.71 14.19
N LEU A 209 27.05 16.29 13.45
CA LEU A 209 28.15 17.13 12.99
C LEU A 209 27.88 17.56 11.54
N PHE A 210 28.14 18.83 11.26
CA PHE A 210 28.17 19.39 9.91
C PHE A 210 29.57 19.89 9.58
N ASP A 211 30.01 19.68 8.35
CA ASP A 211 31.33 20.04 7.84
C ASP A 211 31.25 20.34 6.33
N ASN A 212 32.31 20.91 5.74
CA ASN A 212 32.45 21.18 4.30
C ASN A 212 31.21 21.87 3.69
N VAL A 213 30.75 22.96 4.32
CA VAL A 213 29.57 23.69 3.89
C VAL A 213 29.92 24.55 2.68
N LYS A 214 29.17 24.37 1.59
CA LYS A 214 29.36 25.12 0.36
C LYS A 214 28.03 25.61 -0.19
N VAL A 215 27.98 26.87 -0.60
CA VAL A 215 26.82 27.46 -1.27
C VAL A 215 27.30 28.23 -2.49
N THR A 216 26.75 27.91 -3.64
CA THR A 216 27.05 28.58 -4.91
C THR A 216 25.77 28.98 -5.61
N THR A 217 25.78 30.06 -6.39
CA THR A 217 24.65 30.36 -7.29
C THR A 217 24.43 29.20 -8.27
N HIS A 218 23.22 29.09 -8.82
CA HIS A 218 22.89 28.07 -9.81
C HIS A 218 21.98 28.66 -10.89
N ASP A 219 22.56 28.99 -12.04
CA ASP A 219 21.84 29.62 -13.15
C ASP A 219 21.40 28.62 -14.24
N GLU A 220 21.81 27.35 -14.13
CA GLU A 220 21.40 26.30 -15.07
C GLU A 220 19.92 25.92 -14.89
N GLU A 221 19.26 25.62 -16.01
CA GLU A 221 17.92 25.06 -15.97
C GLU A 221 18.03 23.60 -15.56
N LEU A 222 17.28 23.22 -14.51
CA LEU A 222 17.24 21.83 -14.07
C LEU A 222 16.70 20.93 -15.18
N PRO A 223 17.21 19.69 -15.30
CA PRO A 223 16.71 18.74 -16.29
C PRO A 223 15.18 18.54 -16.13
N PRO A 224 14.45 18.20 -17.20
CA PRO A 224 13.05 17.84 -17.06
C PRO A 224 12.88 16.72 -16.03
N ILE A 225 11.83 16.80 -15.21
CA ILE A 225 11.44 15.67 -14.36
C ILE A 225 11.13 14.50 -15.30
N GLU A 226 11.74 13.33 -15.08
CA GLU A 226 11.40 12.14 -15.85
C GLU A 226 9.88 11.89 -15.75
N GLU A 227 9.21 11.79 -16.90
CA GLU A 227 7.81 11.39 -16.92
C GLU A 227 7.73 9.96 -16.37
N SER A 228 7.13 9.83 -15.18
CA SER A 228 6.82 8.52 -14.62
C SER A 228 5.88 7.78 -15.56
N ASP A 229 6.14 6.49 -15.77
CA ASP A 229 5.21 5.59 -16.43
C ASP A 229 4.11 5.08 -15.48
N ALA A 230 3.99 5.66 -14.27
CA ALA A 230 2.90 5.37 -13.36
C ALA A 230 1.55 5.76 -13.99
N PHE A 231 0.65 4.78 -14.06
CA PHE A 231 -0.70 4.96 -14.57
C PHE A 231 -1.69 4.10 -13.79
N LEU A 232 -2.94 4.55 -13.80
CA LEU A 232 -4.06 3.83 -13.22
C LEU A 232 -5.02 3.44 -14.36
N PRO A 233 -5.10 2.15 -14.74
CA PRO A 233 -6.06 1.69 -15.73
C PRO A 233 -7.51 2.05 -15.37
N ASP A 234 -8.30 2.36 -16.40
CA ASP A 234 -9.75 2.51 -16.27
C ASP A 234 -10.42 1.18 -15.89
N GLU A 235 -11.53 1.27 -15.15
CA GLU A 235 -12.36 0.11 -14.77
C GLU A 235 -13.83 0.31 -15.18
N ALA A 236 -14.56 -0.80 -15.13
CA ALA A 236 -16.01 -0.79 -15.20
C ALA A 236 -16.61 -0.03 -14.01
N GLU A 237 -17.59 0.83 -14.29
CA GLU A 237 -18.36 1.48 -13.22
C GLU A 237 -19.17 0.44 -12.46
N THR A 238 -19.23 0.59 -11.15
CA THR A 238 -20.01 -0.28 -10.29
C THR A 238 -20.36 0.41 -8.98
N ASN A 239 -21.45 -0.05 -8.41
CA ASN A 239 -21.97 0.37 -7.13
C ASN A 239 -21.49 -0.53 -5.97
N MET A 240 -20.75 -1.59 -6.30
CA MET A 240 -20.09 -2.44 -5.31
C MET A 240 -18.91 -1.72 -4.68
N ILE A 241 -18.70 -2.01 -3.41
CA ILE A 241 -17.49 -1.66 -2.69
C ILE A 241 -16.46 -2.76 -2.94
N ASN A 242 -15.23 -2.35 -3.24
CA ASN A 242 -14.12 -3.25 -3.54
C ASN A 242 -14.43 -4.29 -4.65
N PRO A 243 -14.85 -3.85 -5.86
CA PRO A 243 -15.16 -4.79 -6.92
C PRO A 243 -13.91 -5.55 -7.39
N PRO A 244 -14.02 -6.80 -7.86
CA PRO A 244 -12.89 -7.51 -8.44
C PRO A 244 -12.35 -6.76 -9.67
N THR A 245 -11.03 -6.71 -9.81
CA THR A 245 -10.42 -6.16 -11.02
C THR A 245 -10.70 -7.08 -12.22
N ILE A 246 -11.14 -6.53 -13.35
CA ILE A 246 -11.38 -7.30 -14.58
C ILE A 246 -10.05 -7.47 -15.33
N ILE A 247 -9.65 -8.74 -15.55
CA ILE A 247 -8.50 -9.12 -16.36
C ILE A 247 -9.00 -9.75 -17.65
N ALA A 248 -8.78 -9.08 -18.78
CA ALA A 248 -9.15 -9.62 -20.08
C ALA A 248 -8.29 -10.85 -20.41
N GLY A 249 -8.95 -11.98 -20.63
CA GLY A 249 -8.34 -13.26 -20.96
C GLY A 249 -7.70 -13.29 -22.35
N PRO A 250 -6.91 -14.33 -22.64
CA PRO A 250 -6.05 -14.36 -23.81
C PRO A 250 -6.79 -14.50 -25.15
N GLU A 251 -8.03 -15.00 -25.12
CA GLU A 251 -8.86 -15.18 -26.32
C GLU A 251 -9.76 -13.97 -26.59
N TYR A 252 -9.82 -13.00 -25.67
CA TYR A 252 -10.66 -11.83 -25.84
C TYR A 252 -10.09 -10.86 -26.90
N SER A 253 -10.93 -10.54 -27.88
CA SER A 253 -10.58 -9.63 -29.00
C SER A 253 -11.51 -8.42 -29.13
N GLY A 254 -12.48 -8.27 -28.20
CA GLY A 254 -13.42 -7.16 -28.19
C GLY A 254 -12.86 -5.88 -27.57
N ASP A 255 -13.75 -4.90 -27.31
CA ASP A 255 -13.37 -3.70 -26.58
C ASP A 255 -13.03 -4.06 -25.13
N SER A 256 -11.78 -3.87 -24.76
CA SER A 256 -11.27 -4.19 -23.43
C SER A 256 -11.02 -2.94 -22.59
N SER A 257 -11.56 -1.78 -22.99
CA SER A 257 -11.42 -0.49 -22.28
C SER A 257 -11.85 -0.55 -20.81
N LYS A 258 -12.73 -1.49 -20.45
CA LYS A 258 -13.23 -1.71 -19.08
C LYS A 258 -12.45 -2.75 -18.26
N SER A 259 -11.37 -3.31 -18.81
CA SER A 259 -10.49 -4.25 -18.10
C SER A 259 -9.14 -3.59 -17.82
N ALA A 260 -8.78 -3.52 -16.53
CA ALA A 260 -7.53 -2.92 -16.09
C ALA A 260 -6.28 -3.67 -16.57
N SER A 261 -6.42 -4.99 -16.76
CA SER A 261 -5.32 -5.88 -17.09
C SER A 261 -5.62 -6.72 -18.33
N SER A 262 -4.57 -7.23 -18.98
CA SER A 262 -4.68 -8.19 -20.08
C SER A 262 -3.73 -9.37 -19.87
N LEU A 263 -4.29 -10.58 -19.87
CA LEU A 263 -3.54 -11.82 -19.78
C LEU A 263 -3.02 -12.23 -21.16
N LEU A 264 -1.71 -12.49 -21.21
CA LEU A 264 -0.97 -12.81 -22.41
C LEU A 264 -0.31 -14.19 -22.22
N LEU A 265 -0.70 -15.18 -23.02
CA LEU A 265 -0.07 -16.51 -23.01
C LEU A 265 1.26 -16.43 -23.75
N VAL A 266 2.37 -16.51 -23.02
CA VAL A 266 3.71 -16.35 -23.59
C VAL A 266 4.31 -17.71 -23.91
N LYS A 267 4.76 -17.86 -25.16
CA LYS A 267 5.47 -19.06 -25.64
C LYS A 267 6.55 -18.68 -26.65
N ARG A 268 7.39 -19.66 -27.01
CA ARG A 268 8.33 -19.52 -28.12
C ARG A 268 7.69 -20.03 -29.41
N ASN A 269 7.75 -19.24 -30.47
CA ASN A 269 7.31 -19.64 -31.80
C ASN A 269 8.33 -20.58 -32.48
N GLN A 270 8.01 -21.08 -33.68
CA GLN A 270 8.88 -21.99 -34.44
C GLN A 270 10.24 -21.37 -34.83
N GLU A 271 10.31 -20.05 -34.93
CA GLU A 271 11.53 -19.29 -35.28
C GLU A 271 12.38 -18.96 -34.04
N GLY A 272 11.92 -19.37 -32.85
CA GLY A 272 12.62 -19.16 -31.59
C GLY A 272 12.34 -17.82 -30.93
N GLN A 273 11.40 -17.02 -31.44
CA GLN A 273 11.03 -15.70 -30.93
C GLN A 273 9.87 -15.80 -29.93
N LEU A 274 9.78 -14.83 -29.00
CA LEU A 274 8.66 -14.75 -28.06
C LEU A 274 7.39 -14.24 -28.73
N GLU A 275 6.31 -14.98 -28.57
CA GLU A 275 4.97 -14.57 -28.95
C GLU A 275 4.01 -14.63 -27.76
N ALA A 276 3.02 -13.75 -27.80
CA ALA A 276 1.91 -13.66 -26.87
C ALA A 276 0.60 -13.66 -27.67
N ASN A 277 -0.29 -14.62 -27.38
CA ASN A 277 -1.57 -14.80 -28.09
C ASN A 277 -1.38 -14.80 -29.63
N ASP A 278 -0.40 -15.57 -30.10
CA ASP A 278 -0.01 -15.74 -31.51
C ASP A 278 0.44 -14.46 -32.24
N GLN A 279 0.95 -13.47 -31.50
CA GLN A 279 1.56 -12.23 -32.02
C GLN A 279 2.90 -11.94 -31.34
N PRO A 280 3.84 -11.20 -31.97
CA PRO A 280 5.11 -10.87 -31.32
C PRO A 280 4.91 -10.19 -29.96
N LEU A 281 5.59 -10.68 -28.92
CA LEU A 281 5.42 -10.16 -27.55
C LEU A 281 5.67 -8.65 -27.47
N ASN A 282 6.72 -8.16 -28.13
CA ASN A 282 7.07 -6.74 -28.14
C ASN A 282 5.96 -5.85 -28.74
N GLU A 283 5.23 -6.34 -29.75
CA GLU A 283 4.12 -5.59 -30.35
C GLU A 283 2.92 -5.56 -29.41
N GLN A 284 2.63 -6.67 -28.73
CA GLN A 284 1.58 -6.76 -27.73
C GLN A 284 1.83 -5.79 -26.56
N LEU A 285 3.04 -5.80 -25.99
CA LEU A 285 3.43 -4.91 -24.91
C LEU A 285 3.32 -3.43 -25.30
N LYS A 286 3.84 -3.05 -26.48
CA LYS A 286 3.72 -1.68 -26.99
C LYS A 286 2.26 -1.23 -27.19
N ARG A 287 1.38 -2.14 -27.60
CA ARG A 287 -0.04 -1.86 -27.85
C ARG A 287 -0.79 -1.48 -26.57
N ILE A 288 -0.47 -2.13 -25.45
CA ILE A 288 -1.18 -1.97 -24.18
C ILE A 288 -0.46 -1.08 -23.15
N LYS A 289 0.77 -0.66 -23.46
CA LYS A 289 1.58 0.23 -22.60
C LYS A 289 0.78 1.45 -22.13
N ASN A 290 0.86 1.73 -20.83
CA ASN A 290 0.19 2.84 -20.12
C ASN A 290 -1.34 2.87 -20.30
N LYS A 291 -1.94 1.76 -20.73
CA LYS A 291 -3.40 1.59 -20.86
C LYS A 291 -3.88 0.43 -20.00
N LYS A 292 -3.08 -0.63 -19.92
CA LYS A 292 -3.40 -1.85 -19.18
C LYS A 292 -2.15 -2.44 -18.55
N ILE A 293 -2.36 -3.14 -17.44
CA ILE A 293 -1.30 -3.92 -16.79
C ILE A 293 -1.18 -5.26 -17.55
N PRO A 294 -0.02 -5.57 -18.16
CA PRO A 294 0.20 -6.87 -18.77
C PRO A 294 0.33 -7.96 -17.68
N VAL A 295 -0.32 -9.10 -17.91
CA VAL A 295 -0.18 -10.31 -17.09
C VAL A 295 0.37 -11.41 -17.99
N LEU A 296 1.67 -11.68 -17.90
CA LEU A 296 2.31 -12.72 -18.73
C LEU A 296 2.12 -14.07 -18.07
N HIS A 297 1.36 -14.96 -18.71
CA HIS A 297 1.24 -16.35 -18.28
C HIS A 297 2.31 -17.18 -19.00
N VAL A 298 3.24 -17.74 -18.22
CA VAL A 298 4.43 -18.43 -18.72
C VAL A 298 4.49 -19.84 -18.15
N GLU A 299 4.44 -20.86 -19.00
CA GLU A 299 4.59 -22.27 -18.59
C GLU A 299 5.84 -22.93 -19.19
N GLN A 300 6.46 -22.28 -20.18
CA GLN A 300 7.68 -22.77 -20.81
C GLN A 300 8.91 -22.24 -20.08
N GLU A 301 9.77 -23.13 -19.59
CA GLU A 301 11.07 -22.79 -19.00
C GLU A 301 12.06 -22.20 -20.02
N GLY A 302 13.02 -21.41 -19.54
CA GLY A 302 14.09 -20.82 -20.35
C GLY A 302 13.67 -19.62 -21.18
N LEU A 303 12.54 -18.99 -20.87
CA LEU A 303 12.07 -17.76 -21.52
C LEU A 303 12.38 -16.49 -20.71
N GLN A 304 12.78 -16.63 -19.45
CA GLN A 304 12.83 -15.52 -18.47
C GLN A 304 13.76 -14.38 -18.91
N GLU A 305 14.97 -14.68 -19.39
CA GLU A 305 15.90 -13.65 -19.89
C GLU A 305 15.35 -12.90 -21.11
N GLN A 306 14.72 -13.63 -22.05
CA GLN A 306 14.12 -13.03 -23.24
C GLN A 306 12.92 -12.16 -22.89
N ILE A 307 12.11 -12.57 -21.91
CA ILE A 307 10.99 -11.76 -21.41
C ILE A 307 11.54 -10.46 -20.82
N VAL A 308 12.54 -10.52 -19.93
CA VAL A 308 13.13 -9.31 -19.34
C VAL A 308 13.75 -8.40 -20.41
N GLN A 309 14.36 -8.97 -21.44
CA GLN A 309 14.87 -8.21 -22.58
C GLN A 309 13.73 -7.50 -23.36
N SER A 310 12.64 -8.20 -23.65
CA SER A 310 11.43 -7.62 -24.25
C SER A 310 10.85 -6.47 -23.41
N LEU A 311 10.83 -6.61 -22.08
CA LEU A 311 10.36 -5.55 -21.18
C LEU A 311 11.25 -4.31 -21.24
N LYS A 312 12.57 -4.50 -21.29
CA LYS A 312 13.54 -3.39 -21.47
C LYS A 312 13.35 -2.69 -22.81
N GLU A 313 13.24 -3.45 -23.91
CA GLU A 313 13.06 -2.90 -25.27
C GLU A 313 11.76 -2.13 -25.45
N THR A 314 10.71 -2.52 -24.72
CA THR A 314 9.40 -1.87 -24.75
C THR A 314 9.23 -0.81 -23.67
N GLN A 315 10.20 -0.68 -22.76
CA GLN A 315 10.13 0.13 -21.56
C GLN A 315 8.83 -0.13 -20.78
N THR A 316 8.54 -1.41 -20.56
CA THR A 316 7.38 -1.86 -19.77
C THR A 316 7.86 -2.20 -18.37
N THR A 317 7.51 -1.39 -17.37
CA THR A 317 7.97 -1.60 -15.99
C THR A 317 6.88 -2.17 -15.07
N ASP A 318 5.63 -1.88 -15.36
CA ASP A 318 4.48 -2.28 -14.55
C ASP A 318 3.85 -3.57 -15.10
N ILE A 319 4.22 -4.72 -14.52
CA ILE A 319 3.86 -6.03 -15.08
C ILE A 319 3.71 -7.13 -14.02
N HIS A 320 2.88 -8.12 -14.34
CA HIS A 320 2.82 -9.41 -13.65
C HIS A 320 3.33 -10.55 -14.53
N VAL A 321 4.00 -11.52 -13.90
CA VAL A 321 4.30 -12.82 -14.49
C VAL A 321 3.66 -13.90 -13.64
N VAL A 322 2.83 -14.75 -14.24
CA VAL A 322 2.13 -15.84 -13.56
C VAL A 322 2.50 -17.19 -14.18
N SER A 323 2.59 -18.22 -13.35
CA SER A 323 2.93 -19.57 -13.79
C SER A 323 2.39 -20.61 -12.81
N SER A 324 2.07 -21.81 -13.29
CA SER A 324 1.86 -22.98 -12.44
C SER A 324 3.16 -23.53 -11.86
N ASN A 325 4.31 -23.12 -12.41
CA ASN A 325 5.63 -23.54 -11.96
C ASN A 325 6.32 -22.44 -11.10
N PRO A 326 6.48 -22.66 -9.78
CA PRO A 326 7.21 -21.76 -8.89
C PRO A 326 8.61 -21.38 -9.36
N ASP A 327 9.32 -22.28 -10.04
CA ASP A 327 10.70 -22.03 -10.48
C ASP A 327 10.74 -20.96 -11.57
N ILE A 328 9.70 -20.87 -12.42
CA ILE A 328 9.62 -19.83 -13.45
C ILE A 328 9.50 -18.45 -12.82
N VAL A 329 8.58 -18.29 -11.86
CA VAL A 329 8.34 -17.00 -11.19
C VAL A 329 9.51 -16.60 -10.27
N ASN A 330 10.15 -17.56 -9.60
CA ASN A 330 11.35 -17.30 -8.82
C ASN A 330 12.51 -16.83 -9.71
N SER A 331 12.76 -17.55 -10.80
CA SER A 331 13.84 -17.23 -11.74
C SER A 331 13.67 -15.82 -12.35
N ILE A 332 12.45 -15.44 -12.73
CA ILE A 332 12.24 -14.12 -13.34
C ILE A 332 12.42 -12.98 -12.32
N LYS A 333 12.06 -13.21 -11.06
CA LYS A 333 12.31 -12.25 -9.97
C LYS A 333 13.78 -12.09 -9.62
N GLU A 334 14.59 -13.14 -9.78
CA GLU A 334 16.04 -13.04 -9.62
C GLU A 334 16.66 -12.14 -10.71
N ILE A 335 16.15 -12.22 -11.94
CA ILE A 335 16.63 -11.39 -13.06
C ILE A 335 16.11 -9.94 -12.94
N ASN A 336 14.85 -9.75 -12.52
CA ASN A 336 14.24 -8.44 -12.32
C ASN A 336 13.28 -8.44 -11.10
N PRO A 337 13.76 -7.98 -9.93
CA PRO A 337 12.96 -7.97 -8.68
C PRO A 337 11.71 -7.09 -8.70
N LYS A 338 11.58 -6.16 -9.66
CA LYS A 338 10.40 -5.28 -9.80
C LYS A 338 9.20 -6.00 -10.43
N ILE A 339 9.40 -7.15 -11.05
CA ILE A 339 8.31 -7.92 -11.66
C ILE A 339 7.45 -8.52 -10.55
N ARG A 340 6.14 -8.23 -10.56
CA ARG A 340 5.20 -8.91 -9.68
C ARG A 340 4.97 -10.32 -10.17
N SER A 341 4.80 -11.25 -9.24
CA SER A 341 4.59 -12.66 -9.55
C SER A 341 3.31 -13.18 -8.92
N GLY A 342 2.72 -14.18 -9.57
CA GLY A 342 1.59 -14.94 -9.04
C GLY A 342 1.69 -16.42 -9.44
N LEU A 343 1.10 -17.29 -8.63
CA LEU A 343 1.00 -18.71 -8.97
C LEU A 343 -0.32 -19.01 -9.67
N VAL A 344 -0.30 -19.92 -10.63
CA VAL A 344 -1.51 -20.48 -11.25
C VAL A 344 -1.78 -21.84 -10.63
N TYR A 345 -2.90 -21.97 -9.93
CA TYR A 345 -3.29 -23.25 -9.33
C TYR A 345 -3.83 -24.20 -10.41
N ASP A 346 -3.09 -25.26 -10.71
CA ASP A 346 -3.40 -26.25 -11.75
C ASP A 346 -4.00 -27.57 -11.19
N GLY A 347 -4.16 -27.65 -9.86
CA GLY A 347 -4.78 -28.78 -9.19
C GLY A 347 -6.25 -29.00 -9.59
N ASN A 348 -6.69 -30.25 -9.61
CA ASN A 348 -8.07 -30.61 -9.97
C ASN A 348 -9.08 -30.46 -8.82
N SER A 349 -8.59 -30.32 -7.59
CA SER A 349 -9.36 -30.16 -6.36
C SER A 349 -8.55 -29.34 -5.37
N LEU A 350 -9.19 -28.52 -4.54
CA LEU A 350 -8.52 -27.79 -3.46
C LEU A 350 -9.07 -28.30 -2.11
N ASN A 351 -8.50 -29.40 -1.60
CA ASN A 351 -8.91 -29.96 -0.30
C ASN A 351 -8.26 -29.20 0.87
N THR A 352 -8.59 -29.54 2.11
CA THR A 352 -8.07 -28.86 3.31
C THR A 352 -6.53 -28.88 3.41
N ASN A 353 -5.87 -29.96 2.97
CA ASN A 353 -4.41 -30.03 2.97
C ASN A 353 -3.81 -29.15 1.88
N ASP A 354 -4.39 -29.14 0.68
CA ASP A 354 -3.96 -28.28 -0.42
C ASP A 354 -4.08 -26.81 -0.01
N LEU A 355 -5.25 -26.44 0.54
CA LEU A 355 -5.53 -25.09 1.04
C LEU A 355 -4.57 -24.68 2.17
N ARG A 356 -4.20 -25.60 3.07
CA ARG A 356 -3.24 -25.33 4.14
C ARG A 356 -1.84 -25.00 3.61
N ASN A 357 -1.41 -25.68 2.55
CA ASN A 357 -0.07 -25.53 1.98
C ASN A 357 0.05 -24.35 1.00
N LEU A 358 -1.04 -24.01 0.31
CA LEU A 358 -1.05 -23.03 -0.76
C LEU A 358 -0.48 -21.65 -0.37
N PRO A 359 -0.82 -21.03 0.78
CA PRO A 359 -0.21 -19.77 1.19
C PRO A 359 1.30 -19.84 1.31
N SER A 360 1.84 -20.92 1.89
CA SER A 360 3.29 -21.10 2.02
C SER A 360 3.97 -21.23 0.66
N GLU A 361 3.35 -21.92 -0.29
CA GLU A 361 3.85 -22.06 -1.66
C GLU A 361 3.89 -20.69 -2.38
N VAL A 362 2.82 -19.91 -2.28
CA VAL A 362 2.72 -18.54 -2.82
C VAL A 362 3.81 -17.64 -2.23
N HIS A 363 3.95 -17.58 -0.90
CA HIS A 363 4.94 -16.72 -0.25
C HIS A 363 6.39 -17.16 -0.55
N SER A 364 6.64 -18.48 -0.56
CA SER A 364 7.97 -19.02 -0.89
C SER A 364 8.38 -18.75 -2.33
N SER A 365 7.40 -18.53 -3.22
CA SER A 365 7.61 -18.13 -4.61
C SER A 365 7.71 -16.61 -4.77
N LYS A 366 7.97 -15.87 -3.68
CA LYS A 366 8.00 -14.41 -3.58
C LYS A 366 6.75 -13.75 -4.17
N SER A 367 5.62 -14.45 -4.17
CA SER A 367 4.37 -14.00 -4.75
C SER A 367 3.39 -13.60 -3.65
N LYS A 368 2.38 -12.80 -4.00
CA LYS A 368 1.28 -12.42 -3.10
C LYS A 368 -0.10 -12.70 -3.72
N LEU A 369 -0.10 -13.41 -4.84
CA LEU A 369 -1.25 -13.61 -5.71
C LEU A 369 -1.31 -15.07 -6.16
N VAL A 370 -2.52 -15.62 -6.17
CA VAL A 370 -2.81 -16.91 -6.80
C VAL A 370 -4.01 -16.79 -7.75
N LEU A 371 -3.92 -17.45 -8.89
CA LEU A 371 -5.00 -17.62 -9.86
C LEU A 371 -5.62 -18.99 -9.62
N ILE A 372 -6.93 -19.06 -9.36
CA ILE A 372 -7.64 -20.30 -9.04
C ILE A 372 -8.84 -20.47 -9.99
N PRO A 373 -9.04 -21.67 -10.60
CA PRO A 373 -10.23 -21.94 -11.39
C PRO A 373 -11.52 -21.74 -10.59
N GLN A 374 -12.51 -21.04 -11.18
CA GLN A 374 -13.81 -20.75 -10.56
C GLN A 374 -14.43 -21.96 -9.86
N LYS A 375 -14.43 -23.12 -10.52
CA LYS A 375 -15.05 -24.36 -10.00
C LYS A 375 -14.50 -24.85 -8.65
N LEU A 376 -13.34 -24.33 -8.22
CA LEU A 376 -12.69 -24.69 -6.96
C LEU A 376 -12.87 -23.62 -5.88
N LEU A 377 -13.40 -22.45 -6.24
CA LEU A 377 -13.51 -21.31 -5.34
C LEU A 377 -14.80 -21.36 -4.52
N THR A 378 -14.68 -20.95 -3.27
CA THR A 378 -15.77 -20.72 -2.33
C THR A 378 -15.42 -19.46 -1.52
N GLN A 379 -16.42 -18.86 -0.87
CA GLN A 379 -16.19 -17.68 -0.04
C GLN A 379 -15.21 -17.97 1.11
N GLU A 380 -15.30 -19.16 1.70
CA GLU A 380 -14.43 -19.63 2.78
C GLU A 380 -12.98 -19.80 2.32
N ILE A 381 -12.75 -20.27 1.09
CA ILE A 381 -11.40 -20.41 0.52
C ILE A 381 -10.76 -19.04 0.31
N VAL A 382 -11.51 -18.08 -0.26
CA VAL A 382 -11.00 -16.72 -0.47
C VAL A 382 -10.69 -16.05 0.88
N HIS A 383 -11.61 -16.15 1.84
CA HIS A 383 -11.41 -15.64 3.19
C HIS A 383 -10.18 -16.25 3.88
N TYR A 384 -10.00 -17.57 3.77
CA TYR A 384 -8.83 -18.27 4.32
C TYR A 384 -7.50 -17.75 3.76
N LEU A 385 -7.45 -17.47 2.46
CA LEU A 385 -6.27 -16.95 1.76
C LEU A 385 -6.00 -15.47 2.09
N HIS A 386 -7.05 -14.66 2.18
CA HIS A 386 -6.95 -13.24 2.56
C HIS A 386 -6.38 -13.06 3.96
N ASN A 387 -6.82 -13.86 4.95
CA ASN A 387 -6.27 -13.86 6.31
C ASN A 387 -4.77 -14.19 6.37
N ARG A 388 -4.21 -14.71 5.27
CA ARG A 388 -2.78 -15.06 5.11
C ARG A 388 -2.09 -14.20 4.05
N MET A 389 -2.65 -13.04 3.74
CA MET A 389 -2.09 -12.05 2.84
C MET A 389 -1.85 -12.57 1.41
N VAL A 390 -2.76 -13.41 0.91
CA VAL A 390 -2.75 -13.92 -0.48
C VAL A 390 -3.98 -13.42 -1.21
N ALA A 391 -3.76 -12.58 -2.23
CA ALA A 391 -4.81 -12.16 -3.17
C ALA A 391 -5.22 -13.33 -4.07
N VAL A 392 -6.49 -13.35 -4.47
CA VAL A 392 -7.09 -14.42 -5.26
C VAL A 392 -7.70 -13.84 -6.53
N TRP A 393 -7.22 -14.30 -7.68
CA TRP A 393 -7.87 -14.06 -8.96
C TRP A 393 -8.62 -15.31 -9.41
N GLY A 394 -9.93 -15.20 -9.59
CA GLY A 394 -10.76 -16.26 -10.14
C GLY A 394 -10.58 -16.37 -11.65
N VAL A 395 -10.26 -17.57 -12.14
CA VAL A 395 -10.16 -17.86 -13.57
C VAL A 395 -11.43 -18.57 -14.02
N GLY A 396 -12.19 -17.93 -14.92
CA GLY A 396 -13.50 -18.41 -15.34
C GLY A 396 -14.43 -17.24 -15.66
N ALA A 397 -15.73 -17.38 -15.36
CA ALA A 397 -16.77 -16.42 -15.75
C ALA A 397 -17.08 -16.38 -17.26
N ASP A 398 -17.43 -17.52 -17.84
CA ASP A 398 -17.84 -17.66 -19.25
C ASP A 398 -19.34 -17.36 -19.47
N SER A 399 -20.05 -16.97 -18.41
CA SER A 399 -21.47 -16.60 -18.42
C SER A 399 -21.77 -15.57 -17.32
N LEU A 400 -22.94 -14.93 -17.40
CA LEU A 400 -23.39 -14.02 -16.35
C LEU A 400 -23.58 -14.74 -14.99
N ASP A 401 -24.08 -15.97 -14.98
CA ASP A 401 -24.26 -16.74 -13.73
C ASP A 401 -22.91 -17.09 -13.08
N SER A 402 -21.95 -17.57 -13.87
CA SER A 402 -20.60 -17.88 -13.38
C SER A 402 -19.81 -16.65 -12.94
N THR A 403 -20.08 -15.49 -13.56
CA THR A 403 -19.59 -14.18 -13.10
C THR A 403 -20.11 -13.85 -11.71
N HIS A 404 -21.42 -13.98 -11.49
CA HIS A 404 -22.02 -13.74 -10.17
C HIS A 404 -21.47 -14.70 -9.11
N GLU A 405 -21.29 -15.98 -9.44
CA GLU A 405 -20.64 -16.95 -8.54
C GLU A 405 -19.26 -16.43 -8.10
N LEU A 406 -18.39 -16.03 -9.05
CA LEU A 406 -17.07 -15.48 -8.70
C LEU A 406 -17.17 -14.21 -7.84
N ILE A 407 -18.01 -13.24 -8.21
CA ILE A 407 -18.17 -12.00 -7.44
C ILE A 407 -18.54 -12.30 -5.99
N HIS A 408 -19.48 -13.23 -5.75
CA HIS A 408 -19.94 -13.58 -4.41
C HIS A 408 -18.96 -14.45 -3.62
N THR A 409 -17.94 -15.04 -4.26
CA THR A 409 -16.81 -15.63 -3.52
C THR A 409 -15.89 -14.58 -2.90
N GLY A 410 -15.94 -13.32 -3.38
CA GLY A 410 -15.10 -12.23 -2.87
C GLY A 410 -13.69 -12.19 -3.47
N VAL A 411 -13.47 -12.76 -4.66
CA VAL A 411 -12.16 -12.68 -5.35
C VAL A 411 -11.73 -11.23 -5.60
N ASP A 412 -10.42 -10.99 -5.64
CA ASP A 412 -9.82 -9.68 -5.91
C ASP A 412 -9.75 -9.35 -7.41
N GLY A 413 -9.89 -10.37 -8.27
CA GLY A 413 -9.86 -10.22 -9.72
C GLY A 413 -10.54 -11.36 -10.44
N ILE A 414 -11.03 -11.09 -11.65
CA ILE A 414 -11.69 -12.04 -12.53
C ILE A 414 -10.94 -12.08 -13.86
N VAL A 415 -10.35 -13.23 -14.16
CA VAL A 415 -9.73 -13.53 -15.45
C VAL A 415 -10.77 -14.22 -16.34
N THR A 416 -11.22 -13.53 -17.40
CA THR A 416 -12.30 -14.02 -18.26
C THR A 416 -12.07 -13.66 -19.74
N ASN A 417 -12.49 -14.54 -20.65
CA ASN A 417 -12.59 -14.24 -22.08
C ASN A 417 -13.88 -13.49 -22.45
N HIS A 418 -14.74 -13.19 -21.47
CA HIS A 418 -16.04 -12.55 -21.62
C HIS A 418 -16.24 -11.38 -20.62
N PRO A 419 -15.38 -10.35 -20.64
CA PRO A 419 -15.47 -9.22 -19.71
C PRO A 419 -16.81 -8.48 -19.79
N GLU A 420 -17.56 -8.59 -20.88
CA GLU A 420 -18.91 -8.05 -21.03
C GLU A 420 -19.88 -8.57 -19.97
N TYR A 421 -19.77 -9.84 -19.55
CA TYR A 421 -20.62 -10.38 -18.48
C TYR A 421 -20.27 -9.80 -17.12
N THR A 422 -18.99 -9.53 -16.87
CA THR A 422 -18.55 -8.87 -15.63
C THR A 422 -19.01 -7.42 -15.57
N VAL A 423 -18.90 -6.69 -16.69
CA VAL A 423 -19.46 -5.33 -16.81
C VAL A 423 -20.97 -5.33 -16.61
N GLU A 424 -21.69 -6.30 -17.20
CA GLU A 424 -23.13 -6.44 -16.99
C GLU A 424 -23.45 -6.72 -15.52
N ALA A 425 -22.80 -7.70 -14.88
CA ALA A 425 -23.01 -8.03 -13.48
C ALA A 425 -22.78 -6.82 -12.55
N PHE A 426 -21.72 -6.06 -12.79
CA PHE A 426 -21.36 -4.87 -12.00
C PHE A 426 -22.46 -3.81 -11.97
N SER A 427 -23.23 -3.70 -13.06
CA SER A 427 -24.36 -2.77 -13.16
C SER A 427 -25.60 -3.21 -12.38
N GLN A 428 -25.63 -4.43 -11.86
CA GLN A 428 -26.80 -5.02 -11.21
C GLN A 428 -26.81 -4.87 -9.69
N PHE A 429 -25.76 -4.29 -9.11
CA PHE A 429 -25.65 -4.08 -7.67
C PHE A 429 -26.16 -2.68 -7.27
N PRO A 430 -26.91 -2.54 -6.15
CA PRO A 430 -27.24 -1.26 -5.54
C PRO A 430 -25.99 -0.55 -4.98
N GLU A 431 -26.07 0.77 -4.78
CA GLU A 431 -25.00 1.55 -4.12
C GLU A 431 -24.62 0.99 -2.75
N ASN A 432 -23.35 1.14 -2.37
CA ASN A 432 -22.80 0.65 -1.10
C ASN A 432 -23.01 -0.86 -0.88
N THR A 433 -22.97 -1.66 -1.96
CA THR A 433 -23.04 -3.12 -1.83
C THR A 433 -21.69 -3.68 -1.42
N ILE A 434 -21.66 -4.45 -0.33
CA ILE A 434 -20.51 -5.22 0.11
C ILE A 434 -20.74 -6.67 -0.31
N VAL A 435 -19.81 -7.24 -1.07
CA VAL A 435 -19.81 -8.67 -1.44
C VAL A 435 -18.85 -9.50 -0.57
N GLN A 436 -18.04 -8.82 0.24
CA GLN A 436 -17.08 -9.44 1.14
C GLN A 436 -16.95 -8.64 2.43
N ARG A 437 -17.10 -9.31 3.58
CA ARG A 437 -16.80 -8.69 4.88
C ARG A 437 -15.31 -8.29 4.93
N PRO A 438 -14.96 -7.09 5.45
CA PRO A 438 -13.57 -6.70 5.67
C PRO A 438 -12.84 -7.68 6.59
N ILE A 439 -11.54 -7.88 6.35
CA ILE A 439 -10.66 -8.68 7.23
C ILE A 439 -10.30 -7.88 8.48
N VAL A 440 -10.74 -8.33 9.64
CA VAL A 440 -10.61 -7.58 10.89
C VAL A 440 -9.39 -8.04 11.68
N ALA A 441 -8.39 -7.17 11.79
CA ALA A 441 -7.27 -7.35 12.70
C ALA A 441 -7.49 -6.56 14.00
N ALA A 442 -7.62 -7.30 15.11
CA ALA A 442 -7.83 -6.77 16.45
C ALA A 442 -6.49 -6.27 17.02
N HIS A 443 -6.29 -4.95 16.99
CA HIS A 443 -5.03 -4.29 17.38
C HIS A 443 -4.74 -4.51 18.86
N ARG A 444 -3.65 -5.22 19.20
CA ARG A 444 -3.27 -5.57 20.58
C ARG A 444 -4.35 -6.31 21.35
N GLY A 445 -5.18 -7.09 20.64
CA GLY A 445 -6.47 -7.56 21.13
C GLY A 445 -7.57 -6.52 20.89
N VAL A 446 -8.28 -6.10 21.94
CA VAL A 446 -9.39 -5.12 21.86
C VAL A 446 -9.22 -4.03 22.93
N PRO A 447 -8.24 -3.11 22.78
CA PRO A 447 -7.91 -2.08 23.77
C PRO A 447 -9.04 -1.08 24.04
N SER A 448 -10.11 -1.08 23.24
CA SER A 448 -11.33 -0.33 23.57
C SER A 448 -12.16 -0.96 24.69
N LEU A 449 -11.95 -2.24 25.01
CA LEU A 449 -12.77 -3.04 25.94
C LEU A 449 -11.96 -3.83 26.99
N ALA A 450 -10.69 -4.15 26.73
CA ALA A 450 -9.81 -4.92 27.61
C ALA A 450 -8.36 -4.38 27.56
N PRO A 451 -7.50 -4.62 28.58
CA PRO A 451 -6.12 -4.10 28.59
C PRO A 451 -5.30 -4.62 27.41
N GLU A 452 -4.63 -3.72 26.68
CA GLU A 452 -3.85 -4.07 25.48
C GLU A 452 -2.77 -5.13 25.74
N ASN A 453 -2.54 -6.01 24.76
CA ASN A 453 -1.53 -7.09 24.82
C ASN A 453 -1.61 -8.01 26.05
N THR A 454 -2.83 -8.34 26.51
CA THR A 454 -3.09 -9.30 27.59
C THR A 454 -3.90 -10.50 27.12
N MET A 455 -3.84 -11.62 27.85
CA MET A 455 -4.65 -12.80 27.52
C MET A 455 -6.14 -12.52 27.53
N SER A 456 -6.62 -11.68 28.45
CA SER A 456 -8.02 -11.24 28.45
C SER A 456 -8.42 -10.50 27.16
N SER A 457 -7.57 -9.60 26.68
CA SER A 457 -7.83 -8.84 25.46
C SER A 457 -7.76 -9.69 24.19
N TYR A 458 -6.83 -10.64 24.12
CA TYR A 458 -6.75 -11.58 23.00
C TYR A 458 -7.93 -12.56 22.97
N ARG A 459 -8.34 -13.08 24.13
CA ARG A 459 -9.53 -13.95 24.22
C ARG A 459 -10.79 -13.19 23.80
N LEU A 460 -10.93 -11.93 24.23
CA LEU A 460 -12.04 -11.09 23.80
C LEU A 460 -12.02 -10.86 22.28
N ALA A 461 -10.85 -10.60 21.68
CA ALA A 461 -10.74 -10.47 20.22
C ALA A 461 -11.19 -11.75 19.50
N TYR A 462 -10.81 -12.91 20.04
CA TYR A 462 -11.26 -14.19 19.52
C TYR A 462 -12.78 -14.37 19.70
N ASP A 463 -13.35 -14.05 20.86
CA ASP A 463 -14.79 -14.17 21.10
C ASP A 463 -15.62 -13.23 20.22
N LEU A 464 -15.04 -12.07 19.87
CA LEU A 464 -15.59 -11.09 18.94
C LEU A 464 -15.41 -11.46 17.46
N GLU A 465 -14.81 -12.59 17.14
CA GLU A 465 -14.65 -13.06 15.76
C GLU A 465 -13.77 -12.18 14.87
N ALA A 466 -12.71 -11.63 15.49
CA ALA A 466 -11.60 -11.11 14.73
C ALA A 466 -11.00 -12.20 13.83
N ASP A 467 -10.70 -11.83 12.59
CA ASP A 467 -10.01 -12.71 11.63
C ASP A 467 -8.53 -12.83 11.99
N MET A 468 -7.98 -11.74 12.54
CA MET A 468 -6.62 -11.68 13.04
C MET A 468 -6.55 -11.05 14.43
N ILE A 469 -5.63 -11.53 15.26
CA ILE A 469 -5.28 -10.90 16.54
C ILE A 469 -3.86 -10.35 16.41
N GLU A 470 -3.73 -9.05 16.58
CA GLU A 470 -2.46 -8.36 16.46
C GLU A 470 -1.78 -8.23 17.83
N THR A 471 -0.45 -8.34 17.86
CA THR A 471 0.37 -8.22 19.07
C THR A 471 1.73 -7.60 18.78
N ASP A 472 2.33 -7.02 19.81
CA ASP A 472 3.66 -6.42 19.77
C ASP A 472 4.69 -7.26 20.54
N ILE A 473 5.87 -7.53 19.99
CA ILE A 473 6.90 -8.37 20.63
C ILE A 473 8.15 -7.57 21.00
N HIS A 474 8.56 -7.70 22.27
CA HIS A 474 9.86 -7.27 22.79
C HIS A 474 10.62 -8.44 23.42
N ARG A 475 11.90 -8.22 23.71
CA ARG A 475 12.77 -9.15 24.44
C ARG A 475 13.15 -8.57 25.81
N THR A 476 12.97 -9.38 26.84
CA THR A 476 13.41 -9.14 28.23
C THR A 476 14.94 -9.19 28.39
N LYS A 477 15.44 -8.77 29.55
CA LYS A 477 16.87 -8.80 29.89
C LYS A 477 17.51 -10.18 29.81
N ASP A 478 16.78 -11.21 30.22
CA ASP A 478 17.21 -12.62 30.21
C ASP A 478 16.82 -13.37 28.93
N GLY A 479 16.32 -12.64 27.92
CA GLY A 479 16.20 -13.12 26.55
C GLY A 479 14.86 -13.73 26.19
N HIS A 480 13.86 -13.71 27.07
CA HIS A 480 12.50 -14.18 26.77
C HIS A 480 11.69 -13.17 25.96
N LEU A 481 10.87 -13.66 25.03
CA LEU A 481 9.94 -12.85 24.25
C LEU A 481 8.63 -12.61 25.01
N VAL A 482 8.21 -11.35 25.09
CA VAL A 482 6.99 -10.92 25.78
C VAL A 482 6.13 -10.03 24.89
N THR A 483 4.82 -10.05 25.14
CA THR A 483 3.84 -9.27 24.38
C THR A 483 3.56 -7.93 25.05
N ILE A 484 4.12 -6.85 24.54
CA ILE A 484 3.96 -5.49 25.07
C ILE A 484 4.27 -4.47 23.97
N HIS A 485 3.57 -3.33 23.93
CA HIS A 485 3.79 -2.35 22.86
C HIS A 485 5.02 -1.47 23.10
N ASP A 486 5.05 -0.82 24.26
CA ASP A 486 6.03 0.20 24.60
C ASP A 486 7.38 -0.45 24.94
N SER A 487 8.49 0.28 24.75
CA SER A 487 9.81 -0.17 25.21
C SER A 487 9.96 -0.15 26.74
N THR A 488 8.98 0.39 27.46
CA THR A 488 8.90 0.49 28.91
C THR A 488 7.58 -0.05 29.43
N VAL A 489 7.56 -0.59 30.64
CA VAL A 489 6.34 -1.15 31.26
C VAL A 489 5.39 -0.09 31.85
N ASP A 490 5.86 1.15 31.96
CA ASP A 490 5.27 2.25 32.74
C ASP A 490 3.81 2.61 32.41
N ARG A 491 3.43 2.55 31.13
CA ARG A 491 2.09 3.00 30.70
C ARG A 491 1.01 1.97 30.97
N THR A 492 1.32 0.69 30.78
CA THR A 492 0.33 -0.40 30.75
C THR A 492 0.39 -1.29 31.99
N THR A 493 1.36 -1.08 32.88
CA THR A 493 1.50 -1.86 34.12
C THR A 493 1.58 -0.95 35.34
N ASP A 494 1.60 -1.53 36.55
CA ASP A 494 1.92 -0.83 37.79
C ASP A 494 3.43 -0.69 38.08
N GLY A 495 4.29 -1.17 37.18
CA GLY A 495 5.74 -1.09 37.27
C GLY A 495 6.34 0.13 36.56
N THR A 496 7.67 0.22 36.59
CA THR A 496 8.45 1.22 35.86
C THR A 496 9.75 0.63 35.34
N GLY A 497 10.19 1.01 34.15
CA GLY A 497 11.48 0.62 33.60
C GLY A 497 11.39 0.10 32.16
N ALA A 498 12.55 -0.03 31.52
CA ALA A 498 12.66 -0.58 30.19
C ALA A 498 12.47 -2.11 30.21
N VAL A 499 11.72 -2.65 29.23
CA VAL A 499 11.50 -4.09 29.08
C VAL A 499 12.84 -4.85 28.97
N THR A 500 13.83 -4.24 28.31
CA THR A 500 15.18 -4.82 28.14
C THR A 500 16.03 -4.85 29.41
N GLU A 501 15.58 -4.20 30.50
CA GLU A 501 16.30 -4.15 31.78
C GLU A 501 15.64 -5.00 32.87
N LEU A 502 14.49 -5.61 32.58
CA LEU A 502 13.74 -6.49 33.48
C LEU A 502 13.82 -7.95 33.00
N THR A 503 13.95 -8.89 33.93
CA THR A 503 13.83 -10.32 33.63
C THR A 503 12.38 -10.72 33.36
N LEU A 504 12.15 -11.89 32.76
CA LEU A 504 10.79 -12.41 32.60
C LEU A 504 10.04 -12.48 33.94
N ASP A 505 10.69 -13.00 34.98
CA ASP A 505 10.10 -13.10 36.33
C ASP A 505 9.68 -11.71 36.86
N GLU A 506 10.55 -10.70 36.72
CA GLU A 506 10.25 -9.32 37.16
C GLU A 506 9.07 -8.71 36.38
N ILE A 507 8.99 -8.94 35.06
CA ILE A 507 7.90 -8.43 34.22
C ILE A 507 6.58 -9.14 34.54
N GLN A 508 6.61 -10.46 34.77
CA GLN A 508 5.40 -11.22 35.08
C GLN A 508 4.85 -10.94 36.47
N GLU A 509 5.62 -10.36 37.40
CA GLU A 509 5.10 -9.88 38.69
C GLU A 509 4.23 -8.62 38.58
N LEU A 510 4.33 -7.88 37.46
CA LEU A 510 3.56 -6.65 37.25
C LEU A 510 2.09 -6.93 36.91
N ASP A 511 1.21 -6.01 37.29
CA ASP A 511 -0.21 -6.03 36.93
C ASP A 511 -0.44 -5.21 35.66
N ALA A 512 -0.63 -5.89 34.53
CA ALA A 512 -0.88 -5.32 33.21
C ALA A 512 -2.35 -4.92 32.97
N GLY A 513 -3.25 -5.16 33.94
CA GLY A 513 -4.67 -4.85 33.81
C GLY A 513 -5.14 -3.69 34.68
N ILE A 514 -4.50 -3.44 35.83
CA ILE A 514 -4.92 -2.44 36.81
C ILE A 514 -4.95 -1.01 36.28
N THR A 515 -4.06 -0.69 35.33
CA THR A 515 -3.99 0.62 34.66
C THR A 515 -5.18 0.85 33.72
N PHE A 516 -5.77 -0.23 33.20
CA PHE A 516 -6.96 -0.18 32.37
C PHE A 516 -8.22 -0.09 33.23
N SER A 517 -8.43 -1.06 34.12
CA SER A 517 -9.52 -1.03 35.09
C SER A 517 -9.30 -2.04 36.23
N LYS A 518 -9.95 -1.82 37.38
CA LYS A 518 -9.89 -2.75 38.51
C LYS A 518 -10.46 -4.14 38.22
N GLU A 519 -11.31 -4.28 37.21
CA GLU A 519 -11.91 -5.56 36.81
C GLU A 519 -10.85 -6.52 36.26
N PHE A 520 -9.80 -5.98 35.64
CA PHE A 520 -8.70 -6.75 35.05
C PHE A 520 -7.47 -6.86 35.96
N SER A 521 -7.59 -6.51 37.24
CA SER A 521 -6.47 -6.62 38.18
C SER A 521 -5.99 -8.08 38.28
N GLY A 522 -4.67 -8.26 38.22
CA GLY A 522 -4.00 -9.55 38.19
C GLY A 522 -3.75 -10.11 36.79
N GLU A 523 -4.09 -9.39 35.72
CA GLU A 523 -3.54 -9.70 34.40
C GLU A 523 -2.03 -9.46 34.40
N HIS A 524 -1.28 -10.36 33.78
CA HIS A 524 0.18 -10.25 33.65
C HIS A 524 0.56 -9.98 32.19
N VAL A 525 1.78 -9.51 31.96
CA VAL A 525 2.35 -9.41 30.61
C VAL A 525 2.63 -10.82 30.08
N PRO A 526 1.96 -11.29 29.02
CA PRO A 526 2.16 -12.62 28.48
C PRO A 526 3.52 -12.79 27.78
N THR A 527 4.02 -14.03 27.78
CA THR A 527 5.08 -14.43 26.85
C THR A 527 4.52 -14.64 25.45
N PHE A 528 5.37 -14.51 24.43
CA PHE A 528 4.99 -14.84 23.06
C PHE A 528 4.54 -16.30 22.93
N LYS A 529 5.24 -17.21 23.62
CA LYS A 529 4.89 -18.64 23.69
C LYS A 529 3.49 -18.89 24.26
N GLU A 530 3.13 -18.24 25.37
CA GLU A 530 1.77 -18.34 25.95
C GLU A 530 0.71 -17.86 24.95
N PHE A 531 0.98 -16.76 24.25
CA PHE A 531 0.11 -16.25 23.19
C PHE A 531 -0.07 -17.25 22.03
N LEU A 532 1.02 -17.82 21.51
CA LEU A 532 0.93 -18.86 20.48
C LEU A 532 0.13 -20.09 20.96
N GLN A 533 0.36 -20.54 22.18
CA GLN A 533 -0.31 -21.71 22.75
C GLN A 533 -1.81 -21.50 22.97
N GLU A 534 -2.23 -20.29 23.38
CA GLU A 534 -3.64 -19.95 23.58
C GLU A 534 -4.47 -20.09 22.28
N PHE A 535 -3.87 -19.79 21.12
CA PHE A 535 -4.55 -19.82 19.82
C PHE A 535 -4.20 -21.03 18.95
N LYS A 536 -3.38 -21.94 19.44
CA LYS A 536 -3.04 -23.17 18.74
C LYS A 536 -4.27 -24.02 18.46
N GLY A 537 -4.49 -24.33 17.18
CA GLY A 537 -5.66 -25.10 16.72
C GLY A 537 -6.97 -24.31 16.67
N LYS A 538 -6.97 -23.01 17.00
CA LYS A 538 -8.13 -22.13 16.83
C LYS A 538 -8.11 -21.50 15.44
N ASP A 539 -9.30 -21.18 14.92
CA ASP A 539 -9.42 -20.53 13.62
C ASP A 539 -9.28 -19.01 13.73
N VAL A 540 -8.05 -18.55 13.90
CA VAL A 540 -7.65 -17.13 13.89
C VAL A 540 -6.20 -17.02 13.43
N VAL A 541 -5.83 -15.94 12.75
CA VAL A 541 -4.43 -15.68 12.38
C VAL A 541 -3.81 -14.69 13.35
N LEU A 542 -2.54 -14.87 13.69
CA LEU A 542 -1.82 -13.97 14.60
C LEU A 542 -0.97 -13.00 13.76
N LEU A 543 -1.24 -11.70 13.91
CA LEU A 543 -0.46 -10.63 13.27
C LEU A 543 0.58 -10.13 14.28
N VAL A 544 1.85 -10.46 14.06
CA VAL A 544 2.91 -10.25 15.06
C VAL A 544 3.82 -9.11 14.63
N GLU A 545 3.79 -8.00 15.35
CA GLU A 545 4.72 -6.88 15.18
C GLU A 545 6.03 -7.09 15.95
N LEU A 546 7.16 -6.92 15.28
CA LEU A 546 8.49 -6.91 15.90
C LEU A 546 8.91 -5.48 16.28
N LYS A 547 9.05 -5.15 17.57
CA LYS A 547 9.37 -3.78 18.03
C LYS A 547 10.86 -3.42 18.02
N GLY A 548 11.72 -4.33 17.59
CA GLY A 548 13.16 -4.14 17.54
C GLY A 548 13.84 -5.03 16.49
N SER A 549 15.15 -4.86 16.34
CA SER A 549 15.98 -5.73 15.50
C SER A 549 16.54 -6.90 16.30
N GLY A 550 16.87 -8.00 15.62
CA GLY A 550 17.47 -9.18 16.26
C GLY A 550 16.47 -10.09 16.99
N LEU A 551 15.18 -9.87 16.76
CA LEU A 551 14.08 -10.73 17.23
C LEU A 551 13.74 -11.83 16.22
N GLU A 552 14.17 -11.68 14.96
CA GLU A 552 13.64 -12.44 13.82
C GLU A 552 13.86 -13.95 13.98
N GLU A 553 15.08 -14.37 14.34
CA GLU A 553 15.40 -15.79 14.52
C GLU A 553 14.61 -16.41 15.66
N GLN A 554 14.58 -15.77 16.83
CA GLN A 554 13.92 -16.30 18.02
C GLN A 554 12.39 -16.39 17.84
N VAL A 555 11.78 -15.36 17.22
CA VAL A 555 10.34 -15.39 16.90
C VAL A 555 10.03 -16.53 15.94
N ASN A 556 10.83 -16.71 14.90
CA ASN A 556 10.66 -17.82 13.96
C ASN A 556 10.89 -19.20 14.61
N GLU A 557 11.82 -19.31 15.56
CA GLU A 557 12.03 -20.53 16.35
C GLU A 557 10.79 -20.85 17.20
N GLU A 558 10.27 -19.90 17.98
CA GLU A 558 9.07 -20.13 18.82
C GLU A 558 7.83 -20.47 17.98
N ILE A 559 7.64 -19.83 16.81
CA ILE A 559 6.55 -20.17 15.88
C ILE A 559 6.67 -21.61 15.37
N GLN A 560 7.89 -22.05 15.04
CA GLN A 560 8.15 -23.41 14.55
C GLN A 560 7.97 -24.45 15.66
N GLU A 561 8.52 -24.20 16.85
CA GLU A 561 8.37 -25.07 18.02
C GLU A 561 6.90 -25.25 18.39
N GLU A 562 6.11 -24.19 18.31
CA GLU A 562 4.68 -24.24 18.56
C GLU A 562 3.85 -24.71 17.36
N GLY A 563 4.46 -24.96 16.19
CA GLY A 563 3.77 -25.47 15.01
C GLY A 563 2.73 -24.50 14.45
N MET A 564 2.98 -23.19 14.54
CA MET A 564 2.06 -22.11 14.15
C MET A 564 2.36 -21.49 12.77
N MET A 565 3.17 -22.19 11.96
CA MET A 565 3.67 -21.73 10.66
C MET A 565 2.59 -21.39 9.62
N ASP A 566 1.36 -21.90 9.77
CA ASP A 566 0.23 -21.63 8.87
C ASP A 566 -0.75 -20.60 9.44
N LYS A 567 -0.42 -19.99 10.59
CA LYS A 567 -1.32 -19.14 11.39
C LYS A 567 -0.67 -17.84 11.86
N VAL A 568 0.49 -17.47 11.33
CA VAL A 568 1.20 -16.23 11.70
C VAL A 568 1.49 -15.38 10.47
N VAL A 569 1.33 -14.06 10.63
CA VAL A 569 1.78 -13.03 9.70
C VAL A 569 2.68 -12.09 10.49
N ILE A 570 3.86 -11.76 9.96
CA ILE A 570 4.81 -10.88 10.63
C ILE A 570 4.72 -9.47 10.08
N GLN A 571 4.88 -8.46 10.93
CA GLN A 571 5.02 -7.08 10.48
C GLN A 571 6.07 -6.29 11.25
N ASN A 572 6.61 -5.23 10.66
CA ASN A 572 7.57 -4.33 11.30
C ASN A 572 7.64 -2.99 10.55
N PHE A 573 7.97 -1.91 11.27
CA PHE A 573 8.36 -0.61 10.72
C PHE A 573 9.77 -0.57 10.14
N ASN A 574 10.59 -1.60 10.41
CA ASN A 574 11.93 -1.74 9.87
C ASN A 574 11.91 -2.71 8.67
N LEU A 575 12.12 -2.19 7.46
CA LEU A 575 12.13 -3.01 6.25
C LEU A 575 13.24 -4.07 6.28
N GLU A 576 14.42 -3.74 6.81
CA GLU A 576 15.54 -4.69 6.85
C GLU A 576 15.22 -5.89 7.75
N SER A 577 14.44 -5.67 8.82
CA SER A 577 13.90 -6.77 9.63
C SER A 577 12.97 -7.67 8.80
N MET A 578 12.09 -7.09 7.97
CA MET A 578 11.21 -7.88 7.09
C MET A 578 11.96 -8.62 5.99
N LYS A 579 12.97 -7.99 5.37
CA LYS A 579 13.88 -8.67 4.43
C LYS A 579 14.59 -9.85 5.08
N LYS A 580 15.13 -9.65 6.29
CA LYS A 580 15.76 -10.71 7.07
C LYS A 580 14.78 -11.83 7.41
N PHE A 581 13.57 -11.49 7.84
CA PHE A 581 12.53 -12.49 8.12
C PHE A 581 12.16 -13.31 6.87
N ASN A 582 12.00 -12.64 5.72
CA ASN A 582 11.77 -13.29 4.43
C ASN A 582 12.91 -14.22 4.00
N GLN A 583 14.16 -13.96 4.42
CA GLN A 583 15.31 -14.83 4.15
C GLN A 583 15.32 -16.08 5.04
N ILE A 584 15.08 -15.93 6.35
CA ILE A 584 15.11 -17.06 7.29
C ILE A 584 13.85 -17.92 7.20
N GLN A 585 12.73 -17.32 6.79
CA GLN A 585 11.43 -17.98 6.72
C GLN A 585 10.57 -17.45 5.55
N PRO A 586 10.84 -17.90 4.30
CA PRO A 586 10.14 -17.43 3.12
C PRO A 586 8.68 -17.93 3.01
N LYS A 587 8.24 -18.85 3.88
CA LYS A 587 6.88 -19.41 3.85
C LYS A 587 5.83 -18.57 4.58
N LEU A 588 6.26 -17.62 5.41
CA LEU A 588 5.36 -16.73 6.16
C LEU A 588 5.11 -15.44 5.39
N ALA A 589 3.91 -14.90 5.55
CA ALA A 589 3.61 -13.57 5.07
C ALA A 589 4.30 -12.52 5.94
N THR A 590 4.83 -11.49 5.29
CA THR A 590 5.41 -10.31 5.93
C THR A 590 4.70 -9.04 5.45
N GLY A 591 4.57 -8.06 6.36
CA GLY A 591 4.00 -6.75 6.12
C GLY A 591 4.93 -5.63 6.60
N TYR A 592 5.12 -4.62 5.77
CA TYR A 592 5.90 -3.44 6.13
C TYR A 592 4.98 -2.32 6.62
N LEU A 593 5.16 -1.92 7.87
CA LEU A 593 4.41 -0.84 8.50
C LEU A 593 5.04 0.51 8.16
N PHE A 594 4.21 1.48 7.79
CA PHE A 594 4.72 2.83 7.52
C PHE A 594 3.70 3.94 7.76
N SER A 595 4.20 5.16 7.86
CA SER A 595 3.40 6.38 7.81
C SER A 595 4.11 7.36 6.88
N ALA A 596 3.37 7.87 5.91
CA ALA A 596 3.85 8.84 4.92
C ALA A 596 2.81 9.95 4.72
N ALA A 597 3.26 11.07 4.16
CA ALA A 597 2.37 12.13 3.71
C ALA A 597 1.58 11.67 2.47
N VAL A 598 0.41 12.26 2.26
CA VAL A 598 -0.39 12.05 1.06
C VAL A 598 0.07 13.05 -0.01
N PRO A 599 0.50 12.60 -1.21
CA PRO A 599 0.91 13.52 -2.26
C PRO A 599 -0.23 14.43 -2.71
N GLY A 600 0.12 15.66 -3.11
CA GLY A 600 -0.84 16.72 -3.42
C GLY A 600 -1.54 16.55 -4.77
N SER A 601 -0.78 16.40 -5.86
CA SER A 601 -1.35 16.28 -7.21
C SER A 601 -1.72 14.84 -7.56
N TYR A 602 -2.63 14.65 -8.52
CA TYR A 602 -3.00 13.32 -9.01
C TYR A 602 -1.79 12.54 -9.56
N GLN A 603 -0.90 13.20 -10.31
CA GLN A 603 0.27 12.53 -10.87
C GLN A 603 1.26 12.12 -9.77
N ASP A 604 1.50 12.98 -8.77
CA ASP A 604 2.39 12.65 -7.65
C ASP A 604 1.86 11.45 -6.85
N LYS A 605 0.53 11.36 -6.69
CA LYS A 605 -0.11 10.20 -6.08
C LYS A 605 0.11 8.92 -6.87
N LEU A 606 0.05 8.96 -8.20
CA LEU A 606 0.33 7.78 -9.03
C LEU A 606 1.81 7.38 -8.95
N ASN A 607 2.71 8.36 -9.02
CA ASN A 607 4.15 8.13 -8.91
C ASN A 607 4.49 7.49 -7.56
N ASN A 608 3.96 8.06 -6.47
CA ASN A 608 4.12 7.53 -5.12
C ASN A 608 3.51 6.12 -4.98
N ALA A 609 2.29 5.90 -5.48
CA ALA A 609 1.66 4.57 -5.45
C ALA A 609 2.50 3.52 -6.17
N LYS A 610 3.07 3.87 -7.33
CA LYS A 610 4.01 3.00 -8.06
C LYS A 610 5.26 2.69 -7.24
N GLU A 611 5.92 3.71 -6.70
CA GLU A 611 7.13 3.55 -5.88
C GLU A 611 6.87 2.64 -4.67
N LEU A 612 5.76 2.86 -3.96
CA LEU A 612 5.36 2.04 -2.82
C LEU A 612 5.13 0.58 -3.22
N VAL A 613 4.39 0.32 -4.29
CA VAL A 613 4.13 -1.05 -4.78
C VAL A 613 5.41 -1.71 -5.30
N ASP A 614 6.29 -0.98 -6.00
CA ASP A 614 7.60 -1.48 -6.43
C ASP A 614 8.44 -1.86 -5.20
N TYR A 615 8.48 -1.03 -4.17
CA TYR A 615 9.19 -1.28 -2.92
C TYR A 615 8.69 -2.54 -2.20
N GLY A 616 7.36 -2.69 -2.09
CA GLY A 616 6.72 -3.88 -1.54
C GLY A 616 7.03 -5.15 -2.35
N THR A 617 7.02 -5.03 -3.68
CA THR A 617 7.31 -6.13 -4.61
C THR A 617 8.76 -6.61 -4.51
N ILE A 618 9.72 -5.68 -4.54
CA ILE A 618 11.16 -5.95 -4.43
C ILE A 618 11.47 -6.60 -3.09
N SER A 619 10.86 -6.09 -2.01
CA SER A 619 11.14 -6.55 -0.65
C SER A 619 10.31 -7.77 -0.23
N ASN A 620 9.39 -8.24 -1.08
CA ASN A 620 8.46 -9.33 -0.83
C ASN A 620 7.58 -9.13 0.43
N VAL A 621 7.09 -7.90 0.63
CA VAL A 621 6.26 -7.51 1.76
C VAL A 621 4.90 -6.98 1.28
N THR A 622 3.88 -7.13 2.10
CA THR A 622 2.65 -6.33 1.98
C THR A 622 2.86 -4.94 2.58
N LEU A 623 1.99 -3.97 2.26
CA LEU A 623 2.17 -2.57 2.64
C LEU A 623 1.10 -2.14 3.64
N ASN A 624 1.48 -2.00 4.90
CA ASN A 624 0.56 -1.71 6.01
C ASN A 624 0.72 -0.24 6.44
N ALA A 625 0.14 0.66 5.67
CA ALA A 625 0.16 2.10 5.94
C ALA A 625 -0.71 2.50 7.15
N SER A 626 -0.34 3.62 7.79
CA SER A 626 -1.29 4.34 8.64
C SER A 626 -2.48 4.82 7.81
N TYR A 627 -3.70 4.85 8.36
CA TYR A 627 -4.91 5.18 7.60
C TYR A 627 -4.92 6.63 7.09
N GLY A 628 -4.18 7.52 7.79
CA GLY A 628 -3.96 8.91 7.37
C GLY A 628 -3.05 9.03 6.14
N SER A 629 -2.24 8.01 5.86
CA SER A 629 -1.38 7.93 4.68
C SER A 629 -2.10 7.37 3.45
N LEU A 630 -3.35 6.89 3.59
CA LEU A 630 -4.10 6.30 2.49
C LEU A 630 -4.83 7.35 1.65
N TYR A 631 -4.85 7.13 0.35
CA TYR A 631 -5.63 7.87 -0.63
C TYR A 631 -6.22 6.92 -1.67
N SER A 632 -7.33 7.29 -2.29
CA SER A 632 -8.13 6.39 -3.14
C SER A 632 -7.35 5.84 -4.33
N GLU A 633 -6.45 6.65 -4.89
CA GLU A 633 -5.59 6.25 -5.99
C GLU A 633 -4.64 5.12 -5.56
N PHE A 634 -4.01 5.20 -4.38
CA PHE A 634 -3.15 4.13 -3.86
C PHE A 634 -3.91 2.83 -3.59
N ILE A 635 -5.10 2.92 -2.97
CA ILE A 635 -5.93 1.73 -2.69
C ILE A 635 -6.31 1.04 -4.01
N THR A 636 -6.74 1.82 -5.00
CA THR A 636 -7.08 1.29 -6.33
C THR A 636 -5.85 0.71 -7.03
N TYR A 637 -4.70 1.39 -6.92
CA TYR A 637 -3.44 0.96 -7.53
C TYR A 637 -2.98 -0.40 -6.99
N MET A 638 -3.13 -0.63 -5.67
CA MET A 638 -2.84 -1.91 -5.02
C MET A 638 -3.83 -3.00 -5.43
N ARG A 639 -5.14 -2.71 -5.39
CA ARG A 639 -6.21 -3.65 -5.76
C ARG A 639 -6.03 -4.20 -7.17
N GLN A 640 -5.83 -3.32 -8.14
CA GLN A 640 -5.59 -3.68 -9.55
C GLN A 640 -4.37 -4.56 -9.77
N ARG A 641 -3.43 -4.56 -8.82
CA ARG A 641 -2.19 -5.31 -8.89
C ARG A 641 -2.18 -6.55 -7.99
N GLY A 642 -3.34 -6.92 -7.42
CA GLY A 642 -3.48 -8.12 -6.59
C GLY A 642 -2.62 -8.05 -5.33
N MET A 643 -2.54 -6.88 -4.70
CA MET A 643 -1.79 -6.67 -3.47
C MET A 643 -2.74 -6.35 -2.32
N LEU A 644 -2.87 -7.29 -1.37
CA LEU A 644 -3.63 -7.08 -0.14
C LEU A 644 -2.83 -6.25 0.86
N SER A 645 -3.53 -5.52 1.72
CA SER A 645 -2.94 -4.77 2.83
C SER A 645 -3.87 -4.67 4.04
N LEU A 646 -3.24 -4.52 5.20
CA LEU A 646 -3.90 -4.30 6.49
C LEU A 646 -3.46 -2.95 7.03
N HIS A 647 -4.32 -1.94 6.96
CA HIS A 647 -3.97 -0.57 7.30
C HIS A 647 -4.40 -0.20 8.73
N TRP A 648 -3.63 0.65 9.41
CA TRP A 648 -3.75 0.86 10.87
C TRP A 648 -3.78 2.35 11.28
N THR A 649 -4.10 2.73 12.51
CA THR A 649 -5.11 2.08 13.33
C THR A 649 -6.39 2.87 13.17
N PHE A 650 -7.47 2.22 12.76
CA PHE A 650 -8.77 2.87 12.66
C PHE A 650 -9.38 3.00 14.07
N ARG A 651 -9.57 4.24 14.52
CA ARG A 651 -10.20 4.59 15.81
C ARG A 651 -11.45 5.46 15.67
N GLY A 652 -11.93 5.66 14.44
CA GLY A 652 -13.17 6.35 14.15
C GLY A 652 -13.94 5.65 13.04
N GLU A 653 -15.26 5.50 13.21
CA GLU A 653 -16.13 4.85 12.24
C GLU A 653 -16.13 5.56 10.88
N ALA A 654 -16.22 6.91 10.87
CA ALA A 654 -16.28 7.66 9.62
C ALA A 654 -15.01 7.54 8.75
N PRO A 655 -13.78 7.77 9.26
CA PRO A 655 -12.57 7.52 8.48
C PRO A 655 -12.45 6.07 8.00
N PHE A 656 -12.90 5.10 8.81
CA PHE A 656 -12.88 3.71 8.40
C PHE A 656 -13.86 3.46 7.26
N ALA A 657 -15.12 3.87 7.41
CA ALA A 657 -16.12 3.72 6.37
C ALA A 657 -15.72 4.39 5.04
N ASP A 658 -15.06 5.55 5.10
CA ASP A 658 -14.54 6.24 3.91
C ASP A 658 -13.44 5.44 3.20
N LYS A 659 -12.51 4.82 3.94
CA LYS A 659 -11.48 3.94 3.35
C LYS A 659 -12.07 2.62 2.87
N LEU A 660 -13.06 2.07 3.56
CA LEU A 660 -13.81 0.90 3.12
C LEU A 660 -14.45 1.17 1.75
N ARG A 661 -15.14 2.30 1.58
CA ARG A 661 -15.71 2.69 0.27
C ARG A 661 -14.66 2.82 -0.83
N ALA A 662 -13.44 3.25 -0.49
CA ALA A 662 -12.34 3.35 -1.44
C ALA A 662 -11.74 1.99 -1.83
N GLY A 663 -12.19 0.87 -1.26
CA GLY A 663 -11.73 -0.48 -1.57
C GLY A 663 -10.77 -1.09 -0.54
N LEU A 664 -10.75 -0.59 0.71
CA LEU A 664 -9.96 -1.21 1.78
C LEU A 664 -10.46 -2.64 2.07
N ILE A 665 -9.54 -3.60 2.06
CA ILE A 665 -9.85 -5.02 2.31
C ILE A 665 -9.88 -5.34 3.81
N GLY A 666 -8.96 -4.80 4.61
CA GLY A 666 -8.92 -5.09 6.05
C GLY A 666 -8.36 -3.96 6.92
N PRO A 667 -9.07 -3.57 8.00
CA PRO A 667 -8.54 -2.66 9.01
C PRO A 667 -7.73 -3.39 10.10
N ILE A 668 -6.78 -2.68 10.67
CA ILE A 668 -6.28 -2.91 12.03
C ILE A 668 -6.98 -1.88 12.93
N THR A 669 -7.72 -2.33 13.97
CA THR A 669 -8.56 -1.46 14.80
C THR A 669 -8.57 -1.86 16.27
N ASP A 670 -8.73 -0.86 17.14
CA ASP A 670 -8.98 -1.04 18.57
C ASP A 670 -10.44 -1.45 18.87
N TYR A 671 -11.32 -1.30 17.89
CA TYR A 671 -12.78 -1.39 18.02
C TYR A 671 -13.34 -2.54 17.17
N THR A 672 -12.82 -3.76 17.37
CA THR A 672 -13.25 -4.97 16.66
C THR A 672 -14.78 -5.09 16.62
N GLN A 673 -15.46 -4.79 17.75
CA GLN A 673 -16.91 -4.81 17.94
C GLN A 673 -17.74 -4.02 16.90
N TRP A 674 -17.13 -3.08 16.17
CA TRP A 674 -17.82 -2.37 15.08
C TRP A 674 -18.23 -3.25 13.91
N LEU A 675 -17.61 -4.44 13.78
CA LEU A 675 -17.78 -5.32 12.62
C LEU A 675 -18.36 -6.70 12.97
N THR A 676 -18.47 -7.03 14.26
CA THR A 676 -18.68 -8.41 14.76
C THR A 676 -20.11 -8.91 14.60
N HIS A 677 -21.05 -8.03 14.27
CA HIS A 677 -22.45 -8.37 14.05
C HIS A 677 -22.92 -8.07 12.62
N SER A 678 -22.00 -7.62 11.76
CA SER A 678 -22.31 -7.34 10.37
C SER A 678 -22.48 -8.66 9.62
N PRO A 679 -23.59 -8.83 8.88
CA PRO A 679 -23.79 -10.04 8.09
C PRO A 679 -22.70 -10.17 7.02
N ILE A 680 -22.29 -11.41 6.76
CA ILE A 680 -21.23 -11.75 5.78
C ILE A 680 -21.84 -11.91 4.39
N ASN A 681 -22.95 -12.65 4.27
CA ASN A 681 -23.62 -12.93 3.00
C ASN A 681 -25.10 -13.31 3.20
N LEU A 682 -25.85 -13.35 2.11
CA LEU A 682 -27.23 -13.81 2.03
C LEU A 682 -27.31 -15.19 1.38
N GLU A 683 -27.83 -16.17 2.12
CA GLU A 683 -28.08 -17.51 1.60
C GLU A 683 -29.55 -17.70 1.23
N SER A 684 -29.80 -18.07 -0.03
CA SER A 684 -31.09 -18.58 -0.50
C SER A 684 -30.98 -20.07 -0.86
N PRO A 685 -31.80 -20.96 -0.27
CA PRO A 685 -31.85 -22.35 -0.71
C PRO A 685 -32.46 -22.51 -2.12
N ILE A 686 -33.04 -21.44 -2.66
CA ILE A 686 -33.71 -21.45 -3.97
C ILE A 686 -32.84 -20.65 -4.95
N LYS A 687 -32.09 -21.37 -5.79
CA LYS A 687 -31.35 -20.77 -6.92
C LYS A 687 -32.18 -20.64 -8.20
N LYS A 688 -33.31 -21.37 -8.29
CA LYS A 688 -34.17 -21.40 -9.47
C LYS A 688 -35.64 -21.50 -9.11
N VAL A 689 -36.46 -20.70 -9.79
CA VAL A 689 -37.92 -20.65 -9.64
C VAL A 689 -38.57 -20.86 -11.00
N ASN A 690 -39.55 -21.74 -11.07
CA ASN A 690 -40.41 -21.90 -12.25
C ASN A 690 -41.83 -21.46 -11.89
N LEU A 691 -42.40 -20.54 -12.65
CA LEU A 691 -43.74 -19.99 -12.45
C LEU A 691 -44.56 -20.03 -13.73
N LYS A 692 -45.89 -20.03 -13.57
CA LYS A 692 -46.82 -19.72 -14.65
C LYS A 692 -47.28 -18.28 -14.55
N VAL A 693 -47.64 -17.66 -15.66
CA VAL A 693 -48.22 -16.30 -15.67
C VAL A 693 -49.37 -16.20 -14.66
N GLY A 694 -49.35 -15.13 -13.85
CA GLY A 694 -50.31 -14.86 -12.77
C GLY A 694 -50.08 -15.65 -11.48
N LYS A 695 -48.97 -16.39 -11.36
CA LYS A 695 -48.57 -17.06 -10.11
C LYS A 695 -47.45 -16.30 -9.42
N SER A 696 -47.44 -16.42 -8.10
CA SER A 696 -46.43 -15.80 -7.25
C SER A 696 -45.72 -16.83 -6.39
N ARG A 697 -44.50 -16.50 -5.97
CA ARG A 697 -43.73 -17.28 -5.01
C ARG A 697 -42.99 -16.36 -4.06
N SER A 698 -43.10 -16.65 -2.77
CA SER A 698 -42.31 -16.01 -1.73
C SER A 698 -40.93 -16.67 -1.66
N ILE A 699 -39.90 -15.84 -1.50
CA ILE A 699 -38.53 -16.25 -1.24
C ILE A 699 -38.22 -15.93 0.22
N GLN A 700 -37.46 -16.80 0.87
CA GLN A 700 -36.89 -16.54 2.18
C GLN A 700 -35.39 -16.75 2.09
N ALA A 701 -34.64 -15.84 2.68
CA ALA A 701 -33.20 -15.94 2.83
C ALA A 701 -32.81 -15.88 4.30
N LYS A 702 -31.59 -16.33 4.55
CA LYS A 702 -30.92 -16.19 5.84
C LYS A 702 -29.65 -15.37 5.68
N GLY A 703 -29.31 -14.63 6.71
CA GLY A 703 -28.00 -13.99 6.82
C GLY A 703 -27.02 -15.02 7.38
N PHE A 704 -25.88 -15.17 6.72
CA PHE A 704 -24.72 -15.85 7.26
C PHE A 704 -23.89 -14.83 8.05
N LEU A 705 -23.62 -15.10 9.33
CA LEU A 705 -23.01 -14.11 10.24
C LEU A 705 -21.57 -14.43 10.63
N SER A 706 -21.17 -15.70 10.59
CA SER A 706 -19.90 -16.14 11.15
C SER A 706 -19.27 -17.28 10.36
N TYR A 707 -18.01 -17.09 9.92
CA TYR A 707 -17.20 -18.16 9.34
C TYR A 707 -16.84 -19.25 10.37
N ARG A 708 -16.85 -18.95 11.67
CA ARG A 708 -16.34 -19.86 12.71
C ARG A 708 -17.43 -20.67 13.40
N THR A 709 -18.59 -20.05 13.67
CA THR A 709 -19.74 -20.75 14.27
C THR A 709 -20.73 -21.28 13.23
N GLU A 710 -20.53 -20.91 11.95
CA GLU A 710 -21.45 -21.18 10.84
C GLU A 710 -22.89 -20.68 11.10
N GLU A 711 -23.02 -19.63 11.93
CA GLU A 711 -24.30 -19.09 12.36
C GLU A 711 -25.10 -18.52 11.18
N ARG A 712 -26.39 -18.90 11.15
CA ARG A 712 -27.37 -18.42 10.17
C ARG A 712 -28.62 -17.92 10.89
N VAL A 713 -28.99 -16.67 10.62
CA VAL A 713 -30.16 -16.04 11.24
C VAL A 713 -31.18 -15.59 10.20
N ASN A 714 -32.44 -15.50 10.60
CA ASN A 714 -33.46 -14.87 9.77
C ASN A 714 -33.23 -13.36 9.81
N ILE A 715 -33.09 -12.74 8.65
CA ILE A 715 -32.93 -11.29 8.49
C ILE A 715 -34.03 -10.75 7.58
N GLU A 716 -34.34 -9.48 7.75
CA GLU A 716 -35.28 -8.79 6.87
C GLU A 716 -34.64 -8.62 5.49
N THR A 717 -35.34 -9.08 4.45
CA THR A 717 -34.86 -8.98 3.07
C THR A 717 -35.92 -8.39 2.17
N GLU A 718 -35.48 -7.84 1.05
CA GLU A 718 -36.34 -7.49 -0.06
C GLU A 718 -35.78 -8.04 -1.38
N LEU A 719 -36.66 -8.23 -2.36
CA LEU A 719 -36.30 -8.68 -3.69
C LEU A 719 -36.26 -7.51 -4.68
N TYR A 720 -35.23 -7.49 -5.51
CA TYR A 720 -35.14 -6.53 -6.60
C TYR A 720 -34.72 -7.20 -7.91
N VAL A 721 -34.91 -6.45 -9.00
CA VAL A 721 -34.65 -6.91 -10.36
C VAL A 721 -34.21 -5.74 -11.22
N THR A 722 -33.13 -5.91 -11.99
CA THR A 722 -32.45 -4.81 -12.71
C THR A 722 -32.75 -4.82 -14.21
N ASN A 723 -33.00 -6.00 -14.81
CA ASN A 723 -33.38 -6.13 -16.21
C ASN A 723 -34.25 -7.39 -16.43
N ASN A 724 -35.57 -7.22 -16.57
CA ASN A 724 -36.49 -8.37 -16.74
C ASN A 724 -37.54 -8.21 -17.84
N ASN A 725 -37.56 -7.11 -18.59
CA ASN A 725 -38.54 -6.84 -19.66
C ASN A 725 -40.02 -7.10 -19.29
N GLY A 726 -40.40 -6.92 -18.02
CA GLY A 726 -41.77 -7.18 -17.55
C GLY A 726 -42.13 -8.66 -17.40
N VAL A 727 -41.14 -9.56 -17.27
CA VAL A 727 -41.35 -10.99 -17.01
C VAL A 727 -41.86 -11.22 -15.58
N VAL A 728 -41.29 -10.50 -14.60
CA VAL A 728 -41.69 -10.58 -13.19
C VAL A 728 -41.85 -9.21 -12.54
N ARG A 729 -42.57 -9.18 -11.42
CA ARG A 729 -42.59 -8.07 -10.46
C ARG A 729 -42.18 -8.58 -9.09
N THR A 730 -41.45 -7.77 -8.33
CA THR A 730 -41.13 -8.06 -6.93
C THR A 730 -41.87 -7.10 -6.00
N GLU A 731 -42.38 -7.61 -4.87
CA GLU A 731 -42.96 -6.82 -3.79
C GLU A 731 -42.57 -7.46 -2.45
N GLY A 732 -41.75 -6.76 -1.66
CA GLY A 732 -41.08 -7.34 -0.49
C GLY A 732 -40.33 -8.61 -0.90
N ASN A 733 -40.72 -9.75 -0.32
CA ASN A 733 -40.13 -11.06 -0.59
C ASN A 733 -40.90 -11.92 -1.61
N ASN A 734 -41.84 -11.33 -2.35
CA ASN A 734 -42.66 -12.06 -3.32
C ASN A 734 -42.25 -11.76 -4.75
N ILE A 735 -42.14 -12.81 -5.57
CA ILE A 735 -42.00 -12.74 -7.03
C ILE A 735 -43.35 -13.06 -7.64
N GLU A 736 -43.86 -12.21 -8.53
CA GLU A 736 -45.06 -12.45 -9.33
C GLU A 736 -44.70 -12.56 -10.80
N ALA A 737 -45.18 -13.62 -11.47
CA ALA A 737 -44.98 -13.85 -12.88
C ALA A 737 -46.00 -13.07 -13.72
N LEU A 738 -45.53 -12.17 -14.59
CA LEU A 738 -46.37 -11.29 -15.41
C LEU A 738 -46.45 -11.73 -16.87
N SER A 739 -45.36 -12.22 -17.45
CA SER A 739 -45.30 -12.67 -18.84
C SER A 739 -44.26 -13.79 -19.02
N PRO A 740 -44.38 -14.63 -20.06
CA PRO A 740 -43.42 -15.69 -20.30
C PRO A 740 -42.02 -15.16 -20.59
N GLY A 741 -41.00 -15.80 -20.04
CA GLY A 741 -39.61 -15.39 -20.23
C GLY A 741 -38.70 -15.82 -19.09
N LYS A 742 -37.51 -15.22 -19.04
CA LYS A 742 -36.54 -15.40 -17.96
C LYS A 742 -36.24 -14.08 -17.27
N ALA A 743 -35.99 -14.13 -15.97
CA ALA A 743 -35.53 -12.99 -15.19
C ALA A 743 -34.52 -13.46 -14.13
N GLN A 744 -33.56 -12.60 -13.77
CA GLN A 744 -32.75 -12.74 -12.57
C GLN A 744 -33.36 -11.88 -11.47
N VAL A 745 -33.60 -12.48 -10.31
CA VAL A 745 -34.12 -11.77 -9.13
C VAL A 745 -33.10 -11.90 -8.01
N PHE A 746 -32.77 -10.78 -7.38
CA PHE A 746 -31.77 -10.70 -6.33
C PHE A 746 -32.45 -10.52 -4.98
N ILE A 747 -31.82 -11.04 -3.94
CA ILE A 747 -32.18 -10.74 -2.55
C ILE A 747 -31.25 -9.66 -2.06
N LYS A 748 -31.81 -8.64 -1.39
CA LYS A 748 -31.05 -7.58 -0.74
C LYS A 748 -31.38 -7.52 0.74
N HIS A 749 -30.36 -7.22 1.54
CA HIS A 749 -30.49 -6.83 2.94
C HIS A 749 -29.74 -5.53 3.17
N THR A 750 -30.40 -4.53 3.73
CA THR A 750 -29.77 -3.27 4.13
C THR A 750 -29.50 -3.30 5.63
N PHE A 751 -28.27 -2.97 6.02
CA PHE A 751 -27.84 -2.99 7.42
C PHE A 751 -26.96 -1.76 7.73
N THR A 752 -26.81 -1.46 9.02
CA THR A 752 -25.96 -0.36 9.49
C THR A 752 -24.67 -0.90 10.05
N MET A 753 -23.54 -0.34 9.62
CA MET A 753 -22.20 -0.66 10.11
C MET A 753 -21.34 0.61 9.97
N LEU A 754 -20.46 0.90 10.94
CA LEU A 754 -19.62 2.11 10.94
C LEU A 754 -20.42 3.42 10.75
N GLY A 755 -21.59 3.50 11.39
CA GLY A 755 -22.47 4.68 11.30
C GLY A 755 -23.09 4.94 9.92
N GLN A 756 -23.06 3.97 9.00
CA GLN A 756 -23.53 4.12 7.62
C GLN A 756 -24.37 2.92 7.17
N GLU A 757 -25.21 3.11 6.16
CA GLU A 757 -26.00 2.05 5.54
C GLU A 757 -25.21 1.33 4.44
N TRP A 758 -25.27 0.00 4.47
CA TRP A 758 -24.64 -0.90 3.50
C TRP A 758 -25.66 -1.91 3.00
N ASN A 759 -25.37 -2.51 1.84
CA ASN A 759 -26.21 -3.55 1.27
C ASN A 759 -25.42 -4.85 1.16
N LEU A 760 -26.06 -5.97 1.53
CA LEU A 760 -25.70 -7.29 1.03
C LEU A 760 -26.64 -7.68 -0.09
N VAL A 761 -26.11 -8.38 -1.07
CA VAL A 761 -26.84 -8.92 -2.20
C VAL A 761 -26.51 -10.41 -2.33
N SER A 762 -27.51 -11.24 -2.58
CA SER A 762 -27.31 -12.66 -2.86
C SER A 762 -26.94 -12.89 -4.34
N GLU A 763 -26.43 -14.08 -4.64
CA GLU A 763 -26.45 -14.61 -6.01
C GLU A 763 -27.86 -14.50 -6.63
N PRO A 764 -27.97 -14.31 -7.96
CA PRO A 764 -29.25 -14.19 -8.63
C PRO A 764 -30.06 -15.50 -8.58
N ILE A 765 -31.35 -15.36 -8.36
CA ILE A 765 -32.33 -16.44 -8.52
C ILE A 765 -32.81 -16.45 -9.97
N GLU A 766 -32.59 -17.56 -10.69
CA GLU A 766 -33.11 -17.72 -12.05
C GLU A 766 -34.62 -17.97 -12.00
N VAL A 767 -35.42 -17.04 -12.52
CA VAL A 767 -36.89 -17.20 -12.62
C VAL A 767 -37.26 -17.50 -14.07
N ASN A 768 -37.88 -18.65 -14.31
CA ASN A 768 -38.44 -19.04 -15.59
C ASN A 768 -39.97 -18.98 -15.53
N VAL A 769 -40.58 -18.17 -16.40
CA VAL A 769 -42.03 -18.02 -16.49
C VAL A 769 -42.55 -18.69 -17.76
N SER A 770 -43.48 -19.64 -17.60
CA SER A 770 -44.24 -20.24 -18.70
C SER A 770 -45.66 -19.70 -18.75
N ASN A 771 -46.36 -19.99 -19.85
CA ASN A 771 -47.82 -19.76 -19.96
C ASN A 771 -48.62 -20.51 -18.88
#